data_AF-A0A9P7B258-F1
#
_entry.id   AF-A0A9P7B258-F1
#
_cell.length_a   1.000
_cell.length_b   1.000
_cell.length_c   1.000
_cell.angle_alpha   90.00
_cell.angle_beta   90.00
_cell.angle_gamma   90.00
#
_symmetry.space_group_name_H-M   'P 1'
#
loop_
_entity.id
_entity.type
_entity.pdbx_description
1 polymer ?
#
loop_
_entity_poly.entity_id
_entity_poly.type
_entity_poly.pdbx_seq_one_letter_code
_entity_poly.pdbx_strand_id
1 'polypeptide(L)'
;NEGNKELLLECAWRLADWNQERPMIESALPSMTPVATPRRRAAVAKKTFAKLCDEGVQLSLRKWYYLSETVTQAHYPLLQTFQQFVELQETQQIFARIAQTNAQNLDTRSAELKSIVGTWRDRLPNLWDDINVWSDLVAWRQHVFSAINKAYLPLVPPPNAPGGQQNASSFAYRGFHETAWIINRFAHVARKHNLNEVCITSLTKIYTLPNIEIQEAFLKLREQAKAHYQNPSELASGLEVINNTNLMYFNGPQKAEFFTLKGMFLAKLKLHDEANQTFNLAVSMDMSFPKAWAEWGEYHDRMFKENPTDLNIAANAVSCYLQAAGLYKSAKVRKLLIRILWLLSLDDAAGTIAKAFDNYKGEIPTWYWITFVPQLLLTYTKTDARYVRNILVKIAKTYPQALFFQLRTTRDDLQQAKLRWLAGEKMRQQAIMRAADAAAAKGEAPPPEPESSSQPLVTPGGTQIPAPIQGQRQPWDWVDDIMAILKTAFPLLALSMEMIVDQMSSRFKPQPDEDIYRLISALLSDALQQYVARAALPNDDGLLAPSTNSNIARFAESLQPPHTKAEFEKDFLTSKPNLREYVKRLQEWRDRYEKTLNSKAKRVNLEASSHWLVEFQYQKFDEIEVPGQYLQHEDNNNNFVRISHFSNRYDVHRGHGVFFRRLTILGQDGSVHQFMIQIPAARTSRREERIMQLFRMLNCTLSNRKESRKRNLQFAVPLVVPLSPSVRIVESDASIATLQEVLEDHCESLGLSKEDPILAYTERIRTMHRQEPPLNRSEILAARQEVFEELSNKMVPDDVLKKYLTKSMASPNDLWHLRKHMTTSMSSFIFMTYVMSMADRRPQRIHISRATGKMHTSDMVPSIVPGKPELVHGEPVPFRFTPNFQRFIGPHGIEGLLTSSLVATARALTESEYDLEHRLSIFVREEISTWFTMSKAEPRANLRDYVLNAIDAVVRKAQVMSCKYEREKPPSAVVPVTQSVMQLIIAATSPINLSKAEPTLVPML
;
A
#
# COMPACT_ATOMS: atom_id res chain seq x y z
N ASN A 1 35.14 25.70 17.28
CA ASN A 1 35.55 25.11 15.98
C ASN A 1 36.09 26.16 15.00
N GLU A 2 36.93 27.10 15.46
CA GLU A 2 37.45 28.21 14.64
C GLU A 2 38.66 27.83 13.77
N GLY A 3 39.26 26.64 14.00
CA GLY A 3 40.41 26.15 13.23
C GLY A 3 40.08 25.36 11.95
N ASN A 4 38.80 25.03 11.71
CA ASN A 4 38.42 24.26 10.51
C ASN A 4 38.09 25.19 9.33
N LYS A 5 39.12 25.48 8.53
CA LYS A 5 39.03 26.35 7.35
C LYS A 5 38.12 25.81 6.24
N GLU A 6 37.83 24.50 6.20
CA GLU A 6 36.83 23.92 5.28
C GLU A 6 35.41 24.27 5.69
N LEU A 7 35.09 24.21 6.98
CA LEU A 7 33.79 24.61 7.49
C LEU A 7 33.57 26.13 7.31
N LEU A 8 34.64 26.92 7.47
CA LEU A 8 34.57 28.37 7.24
C LEU A 8 34.27 28.70 5.77
N LEU A 9 34.87 27.98 4.81
CA LEU A 9 34.55 28.11 3.39
C LEU A 9 33.08 27.74 3.09
N GLU A 10 32.59 26.65 3.69
CA GLU A 10 31.19 26.20 3.55
C GLU A 10 30.19 27.20 4.14
N CYS A 11 30.53 27.85 5.26
CA CYS A 11 29.71 28.90 5.87
C CYS A 11 29.71 30.18 5.02
N ALA A 12 30.90 30.64 4.56
CA ALA A 12 31.05 31.83 3.73
C ALA A 12 30.32 31.70 2.38
N TRP A 13 30.34 30.50 1.79
CA TRP A 13 29.59 30.20 0.57
C TRP A 13 28.06 30.38 0.73
N ARG A 14 27.54 30.24 1.96
CA ARG A 14 26.09 30.23 2.25
C ARG A 14 25.54 31.54 2.81
N LEU A 15 26.38 32.45 3.33
CA LEU A 15 25.91 33.52 4.22
C LEU A 15 25.91 34.95 3.65
N ALA A 16 26.88 35.41 2.86
CA ALA A 16 26.84 36.80 2.33
C ALA A 16 27.87 37.09 1.21
N ASP A 17 27.68 38.26 0.58
CA ASP A 17 28.39 38.83 -0.57
C ASP A 17 29.82 38.30 -0.78
N TRP A 18 29.98 37.42 -1.77
CA TRP A 18 31.24 36.77 -2.15
C TRP A 18 32.40 37.77 -2.32
N ASN A 19 32.10 39.03 -2.64
CA ASN A 19 33.10 40.07 -2.86
C ASN A 19 33.72 40.64 -1.58
N GLN A 20 33.03 40.64 -0.43
CA GLN A 20 33.56 41.17 0.83
C GLN A 20 34.49 40.17 1.52
N GLU A 21 34.14 38.87 1.47
CA GLU A 21 34.92 37.81 2.12
C GLU A 21 35.95 37.13 1.19
N ARG A 22 35.98 37.52 -0.09
CA ARG A 22 36.91 36.99 -1.10
C ARG A 22 38.38 36.94 -0.67
N PRO A 23 39.00 38.00 -0.12
CA PRO A 23 40.42 37.96 0.24
C PRO A 23 40.70 37.02 1.43
N MET A 24 39.73 36.85 2.33
CA MET A 24 39.81 35.88 3.44
C MET A 24 39.72 34.45 2.92
N ILE A 25 38.86 34.20 1.92
CA ILE A 25 38.73 32.88 1.28
C ILE A 25 39.97 32.53 0.44
N GLU A 26 40.46 33.48 -0.38
CA GLU A 26 41.65 33.29 -1.23
C GLU A 26 42.93 33.03 -0.39
N SER A 27 43.05 33.63 0.79
CA SER A 27 44.15 33.37 1.73
C SER A 27 44.01 32.05 2.51
N ALA A 28 42.79 31.56 2.72
CA ALA A 28 42.54 30.26 3.36
C ALA A 28 42.79 29.06 2.43
N LEU A 29 42.57 29.24 1.11
CA LEU A 29 42.64 28.20 0.07
C LEU A 29 43.93 27.35 0.05
N PRO A 30 45.16 27.88 0.22
CA PRO A 30 46.38 27.08 0.17
C PRO A 30 46.55 26.13 1.37
N SER A 31 45.94 26.47 2.51
CA SER A 31 46.08 25.74 3.79
C SER A 31 45.06 24.63 4.02
N MET A 32 44.18 24.39 3.04
CA MET A 32 43.15 23.35 3.06
C MET A 32 43.70 22.01 2.54
N THR A 33 43.07 20.89 2.93
CA THR A 33 43.53 19.54 2.55
C THR A 33 43.71 19.39 1.02
N PRO A 34 44.72 18.63 0.54
CA PRO A 34 45.05 18.54 -0.89
C PRO A 34 43.98 17.82 -1.74
N VAL A 35 42.95 17.22 -1.12
CA VAL A 35 41.80 16.66 -1.83
C VAL A 35 40.93 17.81 -2.33
N ALA A 36 41.14 18.22 -3.58
CA ALA A 36 40.38 19.31 -4.17
C ALA A 36 38.89 18.94 -4.23
N THR A 37 38.07 19.54 -3.35
CA THR A 37 36.64 19.55 -3.53
C THR A 37 36.28 20.37 -4.78
N PRO A 38 35.27 19.95 -5.55
CA PRO A 38 34.70 20.72 -6.66
C PRO A 38 34.51 22.21 -6.36
N ARG A 39 34.03 22.50 -5.13
CA ARG A 39 33.76 23.85 -4.60
C ARG A 39 35.02 24.70 -4.45
N ARG A 40 36.14 24.10 -4.02
CA ARG A 40 37.45 24.77 -3.93
C ARG A 40 37.92 25.28 -5.29
N ARG A 41 37.61 24.56 -6.37
CA ARG A 41 38.06 24.91 -7.73
C ARG A 41 37.19 25.99 -8.39
N ALA A 42 35.90 26.04 -8.06
CA ALA A 42 35.01 27.11 -8.50
C ALA A 42 35.42 28.49 -7.96
N ALA A 43 35.94 28.56 -6.73
CA ALA A 43 36.38 29.81 -6.10
C ALA A 43 37.62 30.46 -6.74
N VAL A 44 38.50 29.66 -7.35
CA VAL A 44 39.86 30.08 -7.78
C VAL A 44 39.90 30.70 -9.19
N ALA A 45 38.85 30.57 -9.98
CA ALA A 45 38.99 30.64 -11.43
C ALA A 45 38.58 31.99 -12.06
N LYS A 46 39.57 32.81 -12.45
CA LYS A 46 39.39 33.97 -13.37
C LYS A 46 40.04 33.81 -14.76
N LYS A 47 41.01 32.90 -14.97
CA LYS A 47 41.67 32.69 -16.28
C LYS A 47 41.77 31.24 -16.78
N THR A 48 41.64 30.23 -15.90
CA THR A 48 41.72 28.78 -16.21
C THR A 48 40.46 28.02 -15.79
N PHE A 49 39.29 28.65 -15.91
CA PHE A 49 38.01 28.09 -15.43
C PHE A 49 37.60 26.78 -16.10
N ALA A 50 37.67 26.71 -17.43
CA ALA A 50 37.30 25.51 -18.19
C ALA A 50 38.16 24.31 -17.79
N LYS A 51 39.49 24.48 -17.76
CA LYS A 51 40.43 23.43 -17.34
C LYS A 51 40.16 22.93 -15.91
N LEU A 52 39.85 23.83 -14.98
CA LEU A 52 39.54 23.46 -13.60
C LEU A 52 38.22 22.70 -13.46
N CYS A 53 37.22 23.04 -14.28
CA CYS A 53 35.97 22.29 -14.36
C CYS A 53 36.20 20.89 -14.92
N ASP A 54 36.95 20.77 -16.02
CA ASP A 54 37.23 19.48 -16.66
C ASP A 54 38.00 18.54 -15.72
N GLU A 55 39.04 19.04 -15.05
CA GLU A 55 39.76 18.27 -14.04
C GLU A 55 38.85 17.89 -12.85
N GLY A 56 37.91 18.75 -12.47
CA GLY A 56 36.91 18.48 -11.43
C GLY A 56 35.94 17.37 -11.83
N VAL A 57 35.47 17.37 -13.08
CA VAL A 57 34.63 16.32 -13.66
C VAL A 57 35.41 15.00 -13.70
N GLN A 58 36.67 15.00 -14.14
CA GLN A 58 37.52 13.80 -14.16
C GLN A 58 37.73 13.22 -12.75
N LEU A 59 37.92 14.07 -11.73
CA LEU A 59 38.03 13.60 -10.35
C LEU A 59 36.72 12.96 -9.86
N SER A 60 35.57 13.56 -10.19
CA SER A 60 34.26 13.00 -9.84
C SER A 60 33.98 11.69 -10.57
N LEU A 61 34.38 11.56 -11.85
CA LEU A 61 34.31 10.31 -12.61
C LEU A 61 35.19 9.23 -12.01
N ARG A 62 36.41 9.58 -11.57
CA ARG A 62 37.30 8.64 -10.88
C ARG A 62 36.68 8.15 -9.57
N LYS A 63 36.03 9.04 -8.81
CA LYS A 63 35.29 8.66 -7.59
C LYS A 63 34.08 7.78 -7.90
N TRP A 64 33.37 8.05 -8.99
CA TRP A 64 32.26 7.21 -9.46
C TRP A 64 32.73 5.79 -9.77
N TYR A 65 33.86 5.65 -10.48
CA TYR A 65 34.45 4.36 -10.81
C TYR A 65 34.90 3.55 -9.58
N TYR A 66 35.26 4.21 -8.48
CA TYR A 66 35.59 3.52 -7.22
C TYR A 66 34.36 3.00 -6.45
N LEU A 67 33.15 3.41 -6.81
CA LEU A 67 31.93 2.88 -6.24
C LEU A 67 31.49 1.60 -6.97
N SER A 68 30.59 0.84 -6.34
CA SER A 68 30.02 -0.36 -6.97
C SER A 68 29.23 0.00 -8.23
N GLU A 69 29.19 -0.93 -9.20
CA GLU A 69 28.37 -0.79 -10.41
C GLU A 69 26.87 -0.61 -10.09
N THR A 70 26.41 -1.20 -8.98
CA THR A 70 25.05 -0.99 -8.48
C THR A 70 24.91 0.44 -7.93
N VAL A 71 23.91 1.18 -8.42
CA VAL A 71 23.65 2.55 -7.97
C VAL A 71 23.22 2.54 -6.50
N THR A 72 24.08 3.10 -5.65
CA THR A 72 23.87 3.25 -4.21
C THR A 72 23.62 4.71 -3.81
N GLN A 73 23.23 4.94 -2.54
CA GLN A 73 23.08 6.28 -1.97
C GLN A 73 24.38 7.10 -1.98
N ALA A 74 25.55 6.47 -2.10
CA ALA A 74 26.84 7.16 -2.21
C ALA A 74 27.04 7.84 -3.58
N HIS A 75 26.32 7.39 -4.61
CA HIS A 75 26.37 8.02 -5.94
C HIS A 75 25.61 9.34 -5.98
N TYR A 76 24.62 9.51 -5.10
CA TYR A 76 23.71 10.65 -5.14
C TYR A 76 24.43 12.02 -4.93
N PRO A 77 25.36 12.18 -3.96
CA PRO A 77 26.20 13.40 -3.88
C PRO A 77 27.09 13.65 -5.10
N LEU A 78 27.53 12.60 -5.81
CA LEU A 78 28.31 12.75 -7.05
C LEU A 78 27.43 13.27 -8.20
N LEU A 79 26.19 12.79 -8.32
CA LEU A 79 25.22 13.31 -9.29
C LEU A 79 24.95 14.80 -9.08
N GLN A 80 24.81 15.23 -7.82
CA GLN A 80 24.67 16.65 -7.48
C GLN A 80 25.90 17.46 -7.87
N THR A 81 27.09 16.90 -7.64
CA THR A 81 28.35 17.51 -8.05
C THR A 81 28.41 17.68 -9.57
N PHE A 82 27.98 16.67 -10.33
CA PHE A 82 27.89 16.78 -11.80
C PHE A 82 26.91 17.87 -12.23
N GLN A 83 25.74 17.96 -11.58
CA GLN A 83 24.81 19.07 -11.83
C GLN A 83 25.46 20.44 -11.56
N GLN A 84 26.20 20.59 -10.45
CA GLN A 84 26.91 21.83 -10.13
C GLN A 84 27.95 22.19 -11.20
N PHE A 85 28.69 21.22 -11.74
CA PHE A 85 29.64 21.48 -12.83
C PHE A 85 28.97 21.93 -14.13
N VAL A 86 27.80 21.37 -14.47
CA VAL A 86 27.03 21.84 -15.62
C VAL A 86 26.54 23.28 -15.40
N GLU A 87 26.00 23.59 -14.22
CA GLU A 87 25.58 24.97 -13.90
C GLU A 87 26.77 25.94 -13.86
N LEU A 88 27.97 25.50 -13.48
CA LEU A 88 29.21 26.29 -13.54
C LEU A 88 29.61 26.64 -14.99
N GLN A 89 29.55 25.68 -15.90
CA GLN A 89 29.82 25.91 -17.32
C GLN A 89 28.78 26.84 -17.95
N GLU A 90 27.49 26.64 -17.63
CA GLU A 90 26.40 27.53 -18.05
C GLU A 90 26.59 28.95 -17.48
N THR A 91 27.05 29.08 -16.23
CA THR A 91 27.37 30.37 -15.58
C THR A 91 28.51 31.11 -16.30
N GLN A 92 29.53 30.41 -16.79
CA GLN A 92 30.58 31.03 -17.60
C GLN A 92 29.98 31.68 -18.87
N GLN A 93 29.04 31.00 -19.53
CA GLN A 93 28.34 31.55 -20.68
C GLN A 93 27.49 32.77 -20.30
N ILE A 94 26.80 32.71 -19.14
CA ILE A 94 26.06 33.85 -18.59
C ILE A 94 26.99 35.04 -18.39
N PHE A 95 28.13 34.88 -17.71
CA PHE A 95 29.07 35.97 -17.47
C PHE A 95 29.71 36.53 -18.74
N ALA A 96 30.03 35.68 -19.71
CA ALA A 96 30.52 36.14 -21.01
C ALA A 96 29.48 37.02 -21.74
N ARG A 97 28.18 36.67 -21.64
CA ARG A 97 27.09 37.45 -22.22
C ARG A 97 26.84 38.76 -21.45
N ILE A 98 26.87 38.71 -20.12
CA ILE A 98 26.73 39.91 -19.28
C ILE A 98 27.84 40.92 -19.58
N ALA A 99 29.08 40.46 -19.76
CA ALA A 99 30.21 41.34 -20.10
C ALA A 99 30.04 42.07 -21.44
N GLN A 100 29.23 41.53 -22.36
CA GLN A 100 28.91 42.14 -23.67
C GLN A 100 27.58 42.91 -23.64
N THR A 101 26.88 42.99 -22.50
CA THR A 101 25.58 43.65 -22.37
C THR A 101 25.76 45.16 -22.15
N ASN A 102 25.04 45.96 -22.94
CA ASN A 102 24.98 47.42 -22.86
C ASN A 102 23.52 47.89 -22.88
N ALA A 103 23.27 49.19 -22.70
CA ALA A 103 21.91 49.73 -22.63
C ALA A 103 21.08 49.53 -23.92
N GLN A 104 21.71 49.34 -25.08
CA GLN A 104 21.04 49.15 -26.37
C GLN A 104 20.67 47.69 -26.67
N ASN A 105 21.39 46.72 -26.10
CA ASN A 105 21.20 45.29 -26.34
C ASN A 105 20.62 44.53 -25.13
N LEU A 106 20.18 45.26 -24.10
CA LEU A 106 19.68 44.68 -22.85
C LEU A 106 18.52 43.72 -23.08
N ASP A 107 17.56 44.09 -23.93
CA ASP A 107 16.35 43.29 -24.16
C ASP A 107 16.65 41.98 -24.90
N THR A 108 17.49 42.03 -25.94
CA THR A 108 17.88 40.85 -26.73
C THR A 108 18.73 39.89 -25.89
N ARG A 109 19.73 40.41 -25.17
CA ARG A 109 20.59 39.60 -24.29
C ARG A 109 19.84 39.04 -23.07
N SER A 110 18.90 39.82 -22.51
CA SER A 110 18.02 39.33 -21.47
C SER A 110 17.13 38.19 -22.00
N ALA A 111 16.56 38.30 -23.21
CA ALA A 111 15.78 37.20 -23.80
C ALA A 111 16.60 35.90 -23.93
N GLU A 112 17.87 35.97 -24.34
CA GLU A 112 18.77 34.81 -24.40
C GLU A 112 19.04 34.18 -23.03
N LEU A 113 19.20 35.00 -21.97
CA LEU A 113 19.35 34.49 -20.59
C LEU A 113 18.07 33.80 -20.09
N LYS A 114 16.89 34.18 -20.60
CA LYS A 114 15.61 33.57 -20.20
C LYS A 114 15.61 32.07 -20.45
N SER A 115 16.22 31.62 -21.55
CA SER A 115 16.28 30.20 -21.90
C SER A 115 17.13 29.40 -20.90
N ILE A 116 18.31 29.91 -20.53
CA ILE A 116 19.19 29.24 -19.57
C ILE A 116 18.54 29.18 -18.19
N VAL A 117 18.00 30.32 -17.72
CA VAL A 117 17.31 30.40 -16.43
C VAL A 117 16.05 29.54 -16.41
N GLY A 118 15.31 29.47 -17.51
CA GLY A 118 14.18 28.56 -17.68
C GLY A 118 14.61 27.10 -17.50
N THR A 119 15.72 26.71 -18.12
CA THR A 119 16.31 25.36 -17.94
C THR A 119 16.70 25.10 -16.48
N TRP A 120 17.20 26.11 -15.76
CA TRP A 120 17.48 26.00 -14.33
C TRP A 120 16.22 25.84 -13.47
N ARG A 121 15.09 26.44 -13.88
CA ARG A 121 13.80 26.25 -13.19
C ARG A 121 13.29 24.80 -13.32
N ASP A 122 13.58 24.14 -14.43
CA ASP A 122 13.19 22.73 -14.65
C ASP A 122 14.17 21.74 -14.01
N ARG A 123 15.47 22.09 -13.97
CA ARG A 123 16.54 21.29 -13.35
C ARG A 123 16.62 21.54 -11.84
N LEU A 124 15.65 21.02 -11.09
CA LEU A 124 15.63 21.07 -9.63
C LEU A 124 15.92 19.69 -9.01
N PRO A 125 16.45 19.64 -7.77
CA PRO A 125 16.49 18.40 -7.00
C PRO A 125 15.08 17.89 -6.74
N ASN A 126 14.96 16.62 -6.35
CA ASN A 126 13.68 16.07 -5.95
C ASN A 126 13.23 16.64 -4.60
N LEU A 127 11.93 16.64 -4.34
CA LEU A 127 11.36 17.13 -3.09
C LEU A 127 11.83 16.33 -1.85
N TRP A 128 12.18 15.06 -2.03
CA TRP A 128 12.63 14.17 -0.94
C TRP A 128 14.15 14.18 -0.73
N ASP A 129 14.89 14.87 -1.58
CA ASP A 129 16.34 15.00 -1.46
C ASP A 129 16.69 15.84 -0.24
N ASP A 130 17.91 15.67 0.29
CA ASP A 130 18.31 16.29 1.54
C ASP A 130 18.27 17.83 1.47
N ILE A 131 17.91 18.47 2.58
CA ILE A 131 17.73 19.94 2.62
C ILE A 131 19.04 20.68 2.34
N ASN A 132 20.18 20.05 2.67
CA ASN A 132 21.50 20.59 2.36
C ASN A 132 21.72 20.75 0.86
N VAL A 133 21.21 19.83 0.04
CA VAL A 133 21.31 19.87 -1.43
C VAL A 133 20.56 21.07 -1.98
N TRP A 134 19.35 21.27 -1.47
CA TRP A 134 18.53 22.42 -1.79
C TRP A 134 19.18 23.72 -1.35
N SER A 135 19.71 23.77 -0.13
CA SER A 135 20.42 24.93 0.42
C SER A 135 21.64 25.30 -0.42
N ASP A 136 22.45 24.30 -0.81
CA ASP A 136 23.65 24.51 -1.63
C ASP A 136 23.30 25.03 -3.04
N LEU A 137 22.23 24.50 -3.64
CA LEU A 137 21.74 24.97 -4.93
C LEU A 137 21.20 26.41 -4.85
N VAL A 138 20.43 26.72 -3.80
CA VAL A 138 19.87 28.05 -3.57
C VAL A 138 21.00 29.06 -3.38
N ALA A 139 21.98 28.76 -2.53
CA ALA A 139 23.13 29.63 -2.29
C ALA A 139 23.92 29.87 -3.58
N TRP A 140 24.22 28.81 -4.36
CA TRP A 140 24.92 28.94 -5.63
C TRP A 140 24.19 29.84 -6.63
N ARG A 141 22.89 29.60 -6.84
CA ARG A 141 22.11 30.39 -7.79
C ARG A 141 21.93 31.83 -7.33
N GLN A 142 21.83 32.09 -6.02
CA GLN A 142 21.81 33.44 -5.47
C GLN A 142 23.08 34.23 -5.81
N HIS A 143 24.26 33.60 -5.80
CA HIS A 143 25.50 34.25 -6.23
C HIS A 143 25.45 34.67 -7.69
N VAL A 144 24.96 33.79 -8.57
CA VAL A 144 24.82 34.09 -10.01
C VAL A 144 23.78 35.20 -10.24
N PHE A 145 22.63 35.14 -9.56
CA PHE A 145 21.58 36.14 -9.69
C PHE A 145 21.98 37.50 -9.12
N SER A 146 22.75 37.53 -8.01
CA SER A 146 23.34 38.76 -7.48
C SER A 146 24.31 39.40 -8.48
N ALA A 147 25.13 38.60 -9.17
CA ALA A 147 26.02 39.10 -10.22
C ALA A 147 25.25 39.67 -11.43
N ILE A 148 24.12 39.06 -11.82
CA ILE A 148 23.21 39.61 -12.85
C ILE A 148 22.64 40.95 -12.38
N ASN A 149 22.12 41.02 -11.15
CA ASN A 149 21.54 42.24 -10.59
C ASN A 149 22.57 43.39 -10.57
N LYS A 150 23.82 43.10 -10.18
CA LYS A 150 24.90 44.10 -10.15
C LYS A 150 25.24 44.65 -11.53
N ALA A 151 25.12 43.84 -12.58
CA ALA A 151 25.40 44.26 -13.95
C ALA A 151 24.22 44.98 -14.61
N TYR A 152 22.98 44.61 -14.28
CA TYR A 152 21.77 45.16 -14.90
C TYR A 152 21.27 46.44 -14.22
N LEU A 153 21.42 46.58 -12.90
CA LEU A 153 20.94 47.74 -12.15
C LEU A 153 21.50 49.09 -12.66
N PRO A 154 22.80 49.22 -13.02
CA PRO A 154 23.35 50.45 -13.58
C PRO A 154 22.87 50.78 -15.01
N LEU A 155 22.32 49.80 -15.74
CA LEU A 155 21.87 49.95 -17.11
C LEU A 155 20.40 50.43 -17.20
N VAL A 156 19.73 50.59 -16.06
CA VAL A 156 18.35 51.08 -15.99
C VAL A 156 18.34 52.61 -15.96
N PRO A 157 17.62 53.28 -16.88
CA PRO A 157 17.49 54.73 -16.81
C PRO A 157 16.72 55.14 -15.53
N PRO A 158 17.11 56.24 -14.85
CA PRO A 158 16.41 56.70 -13.66
C PRO A 158 14.95 57.07 -13.99
N PRO A 159 14.00 56.87 -13.06
CA PRO A 159 12.56 57.03 -13.30
C PRO A 159 12.11 58.42 -13.81
N ASN A 160 12.96 59.44 -13.72
CA ASN A 160 12.66 60.84 -14.04
C ASN A 160 13.38 61.39 -15.30
N ALA A 161 13.91 60.55 -16.19
CA ALA A 161 14.50 61.02 -17.45
C ALA A 161 13.40 61.39 -18.48
N PRO A 162 13.47 62.55 -19.15
CA PRO A 162 12.48 62.95 -20.15
C PRO A 162 12.58 62.02 -21.36
N GLY A 163 11.51 61.23 -21.59
CA GLY A 163 11.44 60.19 -22.63
C GLY A 163 11.42 58.74 -22.11
N GLY A 164 11.47 58.52 -20.79
CA GLY A 164 11.40 57.18 -20.20
C GLY A 164 10.03 56.53 -20.40
N GLN A 165 9.98 55.44 -21.17
CA GLN A 165 8.82 54.55 -21.20
C GLN A 165 8.49 54.13 -19.76
N GLN A 166 7.24 54.34 -19.33
CA GLN A 166 6.73 54.04 -17.98
C GLN A 166 6.83 52.54 -17.59
N ASN A 167 7.22 51.67 -18.51
CA ASN A 167 7.69 50.33 -18.20
C ASN A 167 9.21 50.39 -17.92
N ALA A 168 9.61 50.74 -16.70
CA ALA A 168 10.95 50.40 -16.22
C ALA A 168 11.16 48.90 -16.52
N SER A 169 12.03 48.60 -17.47
CA SER A 169 12.04 47.34 -18.20
C SER A 169 12.13 46.17 -17.20
N SER A 170 11.07 45.34 -17.11
CA SER A 170 11.01 44.15 -16.23
C SER A 170 12.24 43.25 -16.36
N PHE A 171 12.91 43.31 -17.51
CA PHE A 171 14.20 42.68 -17.80
C PHE A 171 15.32 43.06 -16.82
N ALA A 172 15.33 44.27 -16.29
CA ALA A 172 16.36 44.76 -15.38
C ALA A 172 16.27 44.16 -13.97
N TYR A 173 15.07 43.86 -13.49
CA TYR A 173 14.82 43.26 -12.18
C TYR A 173 14.81 41.73 -12.20
N ARG A 174 15.18 41.11 -13.33
CA ARG A 174 15.08 39.66 -13.51
C ARG A 174 15.82 38.86 -12.46
N GLY A 175 17.05 39.22 -12.09
CA GLY A 175 17.80 38.46 -11.07
C GLY A 175 17.12 38.52 -9.70
N PHE A 176 16.42 39.61 -9.36
CA PHE A 176 15.59 39.70 -8.16
C PHE A 176 14.36 38.79 -8.25
N HIS A 177 13.67 38.74 -9.39
CA HIS A 177 12.54 37.83 -9.61
C HIS A 177 12.94 36.35 -9.49
N GLU A 178 14.07 35.95 -10.08
CA GLU A 178 14.57 34.56 -9.96
C GLU A 178 15.02 34.22 -8.53
N THR A 179 15.56 35.21 -7.81
CA THR A 179 15.91 35.04 -6.38
C THR A 179 14.66 34.81 -5.53
N ALA A 180 13.59 35.57 -5.76
CA ALA A 180 12.31 35.35 -5.07
C ALA A 180 11.72 33.96 -5.38
N TRP A 181 11.74 33.56 -6.65
CA TRP A 181 11.25 32.25 -7.10
C TRP A 181 11.95 31.09 -6.41
N ILE A 182 13.29 31.11 -6.34
CA ILE A 182 14.04 30.00 -5.72
C ILE A 182 13.90 29.97 -4.20
N ILE A 183 13.77 31.13 -3.54
CA ILE A 183 13.49 31.21 -2.10
C ILE A 183 12.10 30.62 -1.80
N ASN A 184 11.08 30.97 -2.59
CA ASN A 184 9.74 30.40 -2.45
C ASN A 184 9.75 28.88 -2.63
N ARG A 185 10.52 28.37 -3.60
CA ARG A 185 10.66 26.92 -3.81
C ARG A 185 11.39 26.24 -2.64
N PHE A 186 12.46 26.85 -2.14
CA PHE A 186 13.19 26.36 -0.96
C PHE A 186 12.30 26.32 0.28
N ALA A 187 11.55 27.39 0.55
CA ALA A 187 10.60 27.47 1.65
C ALA A 187 9.52 26.39 1.56
N HIS A 188 8.98 26.15 0.35
CA HIS A 188 8.04 25.06 0.11
C HIS A 188 8.64 23.68 0.48
N VAL A 189 9.89 23.43 0.09
CA VAL A 189 10.60 22.18 0.41
C VAL A 189 10.89 22.07 1.90
N ALA A 190 11.36 23.14 2.55
CA ALA A 190 11.60 23.18 3.99
C ALA A 190 10.33 22.86 4.79
N ARG A 191 9.18 23.43 4.41
CA ARG A 191 7.88 23.08 5.02
C ARG A 191 7.49 21.62 4.77
N LYS A 192 7.75 21.08 3.57
CA LYS A 192 7.52 19.66 3.28
C LYS A 192 8.44 18.72 4.07
N HIS A 193 9.59 19.23 4.51
CA HIS A 193 10.52 18.56 5.42
C HIS A 193 10.17 18.75 6.90
N ASN A 194 9.05 19.40 7.20
CA ASN A 194 8.62 19.78 8.56
C ASN A 194 9.61 20.72 9.28
N LEU A 195 10.33 21.57 8.53
CA LEU A 195 11.24 22.60 9.05
C LEU A 195 10.58 23.98 8.96
N ASN A 196 9.63 24.24 9.87
CA ASN A 196 8.76 25.42 9.81
C ASN A 196 9.50 26.73 10.09
N GLU A 197 10.42 26.75 11.05
CA GLU A 197 11.23 27.93 11.35
C GLU A 197 12.07 28.35 10.14
N VAL A 198 12.79 27.40 9.52
CA VAL A 198 13.59 27.66 8.32
C VAL A 198 12.74 28.16 7.16
N CYS A 199 11.52 27.62 7.00
CA CYS A 199 10.56 28.12 6.02
C CYS A 199 10.24 29.60 6.27
N ILE A 200 9.85 29.97 7.49
CA ILE A 200 9.48 31.35 7.84
C ILE A 200 10.67 32.29 7.67
N THR A 201 11.86 31.95 8.19
CA THR A 201 13.08 32.75 8.07
C THR A 201 13.53 32.92 6.61
N SER A 202 13.28 31.92 5.75
CA SER A 202 13.59 32.05 4.32
C SER A 202 12.63 33.01 3.63
N LEU A 203 11.33 32.97 3.97
CA LEU A 203 10.31 33.83 3.38
C LEU A 203 10.44 35.30 3.80
N THR A 204 11.00 35.60 4.98
CA THR A 204 11.25 36.99 5.40
C THR A 204 12.31 37.67 4.54
N LYS A 205 13.28 36.93 4.00
CA LYS A 205 14.30 37.45 3.06
C LYS A 205 13.69 38.02 1.77
N ILE A 206 12.47 37.62 1.40
CA ILE A 206 11.82 38.15 0.19
C ILE A 206 11.51 39.64 0.34
N TYR A 207 11.24 40.14 1.55
CA TYR A 207 10.95 41.56 1.79
C TYR A 207 12.15 42.48 1.52
N THR A 208 13.37 41.95 1.43
CA THR A 208 14.56 42.76 1.11
C THR A 208 14.70 43.00 -0.39
N LEU A 209 13.91 42.31 -1.24
CA LEU A 209 14.00 42.42 -2.69
C LEU A 209 13.09 43.55 -3.21
N PRO A 210 13.59 44.45 -4.09
CA PRO A 210 12.76 45.47 -4.71
C PRO A 210 11.84 44.87 -5.78
N ASN A 211 10.65 45.47 -5.97
CA ASN A 211 9.72 45.16 -7.07
C ASN A 211 9.33 43.66 -7.18
N ILE A 212 8.66 43.12 -6.16
CA ILE A 212 8.25 41.70 -6.12
C ILE A 212 7.05 41.46 -7.04
N GLU A 213 7.14 40.42 -7.88
CA GLU A 213 6.03 40.01 -8.76
C GLU A 213 4.84 39.48 -7.94
N ILE A 214 3.61 39.78 -8.38
CA ILE A 214 2.36 39.39 -7.69
C ILE A 214 2.30 37.88 -7.45
N GLN A 215 2.77 37.07 -8.40
CA GLN A 215 2.79 35.61 -8.27
C GLN A 215 3.73 35.14 -7.16
N GLU A 216 4.89 35.77 -6.99
CA GLU A 216 5.85 35.41 -5.95
C GLU A 216 5.40 35.90 -4.57
N ALA A 217 4.75 37.06 -4.49
CA ALA A 217 4.09 37.53 -3.28
C ALA A 217 2.97 36.57 -2.84
N PHE A 218 2.17 36.07 -3.79
CA PHE A 218 1.15 35.05 -3.54
C PHE A 218 1.77 33.77 -2.96
N LEU A 219 2.81 33.21 -3.61
CA LEU A 219 3.47 31.98 -3.17
C LEU A 219 4.08 32.13 -1.77
N LYS A 220 4.71 33.28 -1.48
CA LYS A 220 5.24 33.60 -0.15
C LYS A 220 4.15 33.54 0.92
N LEU A 221 3.09 34.32 0.74
CA LEU A 221 1.98 34.39 1.71
C LEU A 221 1.30 33.03 1.90
N ARG A 222 1.15 32.27 0.80
CA ARG A 222 0.59 30.92 0.82
C ARG A 222 1.44 29.95 1.63
N GLU A 223 2.76 29.93 1.44
CA GLU A 223 3.64 29.04 2.22
C GLU A 223 3.76 29.49 3.68
N GLN A 224 3.76 30.81 3.95
CA GLN A 224 3.74 31.36 5.30
C GLN A 224 2.47 30.94 6.08
N ALA A 225 1.30 31.12 5.47
CA ALA A 225 0.04 30.64 6.05
C ALA A 225 0.06 29.13 6.29
N LYS A 226 0.58 28.34 5.33
CA LYS A 226 0.68 26.87 5.49
C LYS A 226 1.67 26.45 6.58
N ALA A 227 2.72 27.23 6.85
CA ALA A 227 3.67 26.97 7.93
C ALA A 227 3.00 27.16 9.30
N HIS A 228 2.32 28.29 9.51
CA HIS A 228 1.58 28.55 10.75
C HIS A 228 0.43 27.56 10.98
N TYR A 229 -0.18 27.04 9.91
CA TYR A 229 -1.26 26.03 10.02
C TYR A 229 -0.82 24.70 10.65
N GLN A 230 0.47 24.36 10.58
CA GLN A 230 0.99 23.11 11.16
C GLN A 230 1.12 23.18 12.68
N ASN A 231 1.36 24.37 13.24
CA ASN A 231 1.56 24.58 14.67
C ASN A 231 0.25 25.08 15.30
N PRO A 232 -0.40 24.30 16.20
CA PRO A 232 -1.66 24.72 16.82
C PRO A 232 -1.59 26.04 17.61
N SER A 233 -0.41 26.36 18.17
CA SER A 233 -0.17 27.61 18.92
C SER A 233 -0.10 28.86 18.04
N GLU A 234 0.18 28.72 16.75
CA GLU A 234 0.40 29.86 15.83
C GLU A 234 -0.79 30.13 14.90
N LEU A 235 -1.91 29.45 15.09
CA LEU A 235 -3.09 29.56 14.23
C LEU A 235 -3.64 31.00 14.13
N ALA A 236 -3.62 31.74 15.24
CA ALA A 236 -4.07 33.13 15.28
C ALA A 236 -3.17 34.05 14.44
N SER A 237 -1.85 33.89 14.55
CA SER A 237 -0.89 34.65 13.74
C SER A 237 -1.05 34.36 12.24
N GLY A 238 -1.30 33.09 11.89
CA GLY A 238 -1.60 32.70 10.50
C GLY A 238 -2.87 33.37 9.95
N LEU A 239 -3.91 33.54 10.78
CA LEU A 239 -5.16 34.21 10.39
C LEU A 239 -4.97 35.72 10.20
N GLU A 240 -4.22 36.38 11.08
CA GLU A 240 -3.89 37.82 10.95
C GLU A 240 -3.12 38.11 9.67
N VAL A 241 -2.16 37.26 9.31
CA VAL A 241 -1.41 37.38 8.04
C VAL A 241 -2.36 37.37 6.85
N ILE A 242 -3.41 36.53 6.86
CA ILE A 242 -4.38 36.49 5.77
C ILE A 242 -5.29 37.73 5.77
N ASN A 243 -5.80 38.13 6.94
CA ASN A 243 -6.72 39.28 7.04
C ASN A 243 -6.05 40.60 6.64
N ASN A 244 -4.75 40.74 6.90
CA ASN A 244 -3.98 41.95 6.56
C ASN A 244 -3.54 42.00 5.09
N THR A 245 -3.86 40.99 4.28
CA THR A 245 -3.49 40.97 2.86
C THR A 245 -4.52 41.68 1.99
N ASN A 246 -4.05 42.55 1.09
CA ASN A 246 -4.91 43.19 0.10
C ASN A 246 -5.19 42.22 -1.05
N LEU A 247 -6.38 41.62 -1.04
CA LEU A 247 -6.82 40.63 -2.02
C LEU A 247 -7.02 41.19 -3.43
N MET A 248 -7.07 42.51 -3.63
CA MET A 248 -7.37 43.13 -4.93
C MET A 248 -6.31 42.82 -6.00
N TYR A 249 -5.06 42.57 -5.59
CA TYR A 249 -3.97 42.26 -6.50
C TYR A 249 -3.99 40.83 -7.06
N PHE A 250 -4.82 39.93 -6.51
CA PHE A 250 -4.84 38.52 -6.88
C PHE A 250 -5.94 38.16 -7.88
N ASN A 251 -5.69 37.13 -8.68
CA ASN A 251 -6.68 36.58 -9.59
C ASN A 251 -7.77 35.77 -8.85
N GLY A 252 -8.86 35.43 -9.53
CA GLY A 252 -9.98 34.64 -8.95
C GLY A 252 -9.53 33.36 -8.23
N PRO A 253 -8.74 32.47 -8.87
CA PRO A 253 -8.24 31.25 -8.23
C PRO A 253 -7.38 31.49 -6.98
N GLN A 254 -6.50 32.51 -7.00
CA GLN A 254 -5.65 32.87 -5.86
C GLN A 254 -6.49 33.42 -4.70
N LYS A 255 -7.51 34.25 -4.99
CA LYS A 255 -8.49 34.71 -4.00
C LYS A 255 -9.23 33.52 -3.38
N ALA A 256 -9.71 32.59 -4.19
CA ALA A 256 -10.37 31.37 -3.72
C ALA A 256 -9.46 30.52 -2.82
N GLU A 257 -8.17 30.35 -3.16
CA GLU A 257 -7.23 29.63 -2.28
C GLU A 257 -7.04 30.34 -0.92
N PHE A 258 -6.95 31.67 -0.89
CA PHE A 258 -6.84 32.41 0.37
C PHE A 258 -8.08 32.32 1.24
N PHE A 259 -9.27 32.50 0.67
CA PHE A 259 -10.51 32.30 1.41
C PHE A 259 -10.66 30.87 1.90
N THR A 260 -10.23 29.88 1.11
CA THR A 260 -10.17 28.47 1.56
C THR A 260 -9.25 28.33 2.78
N LEU A 261 -8.03 28.90 2.73
CA LEU A 261 -7.10 28.86 3.87
C LEU A 261 -7.68 29.57 5.10
N LYS A 262 -8.33 30.72 4.92
CA LYS A 262 -9.03 31.45 5.99
C LYS A 262 -10.12 30.58 6.63
N GLY A 263 -10.95 29.92 5.82
CA GLY A 263 -11.96 28.96 6.29
C GLY A 263 -11.34 27.81 7.07
N MET A 264 -10.19 27.28 6.63
CA MET A 264 -9.46 26.23 7.34
C MET A 264 -8.94 26.69 8.72
N PHE A 265 -8.45 27.93 8.84
CA PHE A 265 -8.04 28.51 10.13
C PHE A 265 -9.22 28.70 11.06
N LEU A 266 -10.31 29.32 10.58
CA LEU A 266 -11.53 29.54 11.37
C LEU A 266 -12.13 28.21 11.85
N ALA A 267 -12.14 27.19 10.99
CA ALA A 267 -12.60 25.85 11.36
C ALA A 267 -11.74 25.20 12.47
N LYS A 268 -10.41 25.39 12.44
CA LYS A 268 -9.53 24.90 13.52
C LYS A 268 -9.65 25.71 14.82
N LEU A 269 -9.99 26.99 14.72
CA LEU A 269 -10.28 27.88 15.86
C LEU A 269 -11.70 27.69 16.43
N LYS A 270 -12.49 26.74 15.90
CA LYS A 270 -13.88 26.45 16.30
C LYS A 270 -14.88 27.59 16.08
N LEU A 271 -14.60 28.50 15.13
CA LEU A 271 -15.52 29.54 14.69
C LEU A 271 -16.35 29.03 13.50
N HIS A 272 -17.35 28.20 13.79
CA HIS A 272 -18.04 27.39 12.78
C HIS A 272 -18.87 28.21 11.77
N ASP A 273 -19.67 29.18 12.24
CA ASP A 273 -20.55 29.97 11.36
C ASP A 273 -19.75 30.81 10.37
N GLU A 274 -18.70 31.48 10.85
CA GLU A 274 -17.79 32.27 10.01
C GLU A 274 -17.00 31.38 9.04
N ALA A 275 -16.60 30.19 9.47
CA ALA A 275 -15.89 29.24 8.61
C ALA A 275 -16.77 28.81 7.42
N ASN A 276 -18.03 28.45 7.67
CA ASN A 276 -18.96 28.03 6.60
C ASN A 276 -19.23 29.16 5.60
N GLN A 277 -19.46 30.39 6.09
CA GLN A 277 -19.60 31.57 5.23
C GLN A 277 -18.34 31.82 4.40
N THR A 278 -17.16 31.70 5.01
CA THR A 278 -15.87 31.91 4.32
C THR A 278 -15.63 30.85 3.24
N PHE A 279 -15.99 29.59 3.47
CA PHE A 279 -15.91 28.55 2.45
C PHE A 279 -16.87 28.79 1.28
N ASN A 280 -18.10 29.24 1.56
CA ASN A 280 -19.06 29.61 0.52
C ASN A 280 -18.52 30.78 -0.33
N LEU A 281 -17.95 31.81 0.31
CA LEU A 281 -17.26 32.90 -0.39
C LEU A 281 -16.06 32.38 -1.20
N ALA A 282 -15.29 31.42 -0.70
CA ALA A 282 -14.16 30.86 -1.45
C ALA A 282 -14.59 30.20 -2.76
N VAL A 283 -15.70 29.46 -2.72
CA VAL A 283 -16.26 28.76 -3.88
C VAL A 283 -16.93 29.72 -4.86
N SER A 284 -17.60 30.77 -4.38
CA SER A 284 -18.25 31.76 -5.25
C SER A 284 -17.25 32.63 -6.02
N MET A 285 -16.03 32.82 -5.49
CA MET A 285 -14.95 33.54 -6.18
C MET A 285 -14.43 32.78 -7.41
N ASP A 286 -14.31 31.45 -7.30
CA ASP A 286 -13.94 30.57 -8.41
C ASP A 286 -14.51 29.16 -8.21
N MET A 287 -15.56 28.85 -8.96
CA MET A 287 -16.21 27.53 -8.92
C MET A 287 -15.32 26.41 -9.47
N SER A 288 -14.29 26.75 -10.27
CA SER A 288 -13.39 25.78 -10.90
C SER A 288 -12.25 25.32 -9.99
N PHE A 289 -12.05 25.95 -8.83
CA PHE A 289 -10.97 25.62 -7.92
C PHE A 289 -11.30 24.39 -7.04
N PRO A 290 -10.73 23.20 -7.30
CA PRO A 290 -11.19 21.95 -6.67
C PRO A 290 -10.87 21.84 -5.18
N LYS A 291 -9.82 22.53 -4.72
CA LYS A 291 -9.39 22.44 -3.33
C LYS A 291 -10.37 23.13 -2.38
N ALA A 292 -11.00 24.23 -2.78
CA ALA A 292 -12.05 24.88 -1.98
C ALA A 292 -13.17 23.89 -1.65
N TRP A 293 -13.69 23.22 -2.69
CA TRP A 293 -14.73 22.20 -2.54
C TRP A 293 -14.29 21.02 -1.67
N ALA A 294 -13.06 20.52 -1.83
CA ALA A 294 -12.57 19.39 -1.03
C ALA A 294 -12.43 19.72 0.45
N GLU A 295 -11.87 20.90 0.78
CA GLU A 295 -11.72 21.34 2.18
C GLU A 295 -13.08 21.70 2.81
N TRP A 296 -14.01 22.24 2.03
CA TRP A 296 -15.39 22.50 2.50
C TRP A 296 -16.17 21.20 2.73
N GLY A 297 -15.96 20.19 1.88
CA GLY A 297 -16.46 18.83 2.12
C GLY A 297 -15.87 18.20 3.39
N GLU A 298 -14.56 18.35 3.61
CA GLU A 298 -13.88 17.86 4.81
C GLU A 298 -14.35 18.58 6.08
N TYR A 299 -14.68 19.87 5.99
CA TYR A 299 -15.32 20.62 7.06
C TYR A 299 -16.71 20.06 7.41
N HIS A 300 -17.59 19.84 6.44
CA HIS A 300 -18.90 19.25 6.69
C HIS A 300 -18.81 17.81 7.22
N ASP A 301 -17.88 17.00 6.73
CA ASP A 301 -17.63 15.64 7.22
C ASP A 301 -17.21 15.66 8.71
N ARG A 302 -16.39 16.64 9.11
CA ARG A 302 -16.04 16.88 10.53
C ARG A 302 -17.27 17.27 11.35
N MET A 303 -18.09 18.20 10.86
CA MET A 303 -19.33 18.59 11.53
C MET A 303 -20.30 17.42 11.68
N PHE A 304 -20.39 16.55 10.68
CA PHE A 304 -21.24 15.34 10.73
C PHE A 304 -20.70 14.28 11.70
N LYS A 305 -19.37 14.23 11.90
CA LYS A 305 -18.76 13.39 12.94
C LYS A 305 -19.13 13.88 14.35
N GLU A 306 -19.17 15.20 14.55
CA GLU A 306 -19.59 15.82 15.81
C GLU A 306 -21.10 15.71 16.04
N ASN A 307 -21.90 15.89 14.99
CA ASN A 307 -23.37 15.80 15.01
C ASN A 307 -23.90 14.73 14.05
N PRO A 308 -23.90 13.44 14.44
CA PRO A 308 -24.34 12.31 13.63
C PRO A 308 -25.78 12.31 13.13
N THR A 309 -26.66 13.10 13.75
CA THR A 309 -28.11 13.09 13.54
C THR A 309 -28.56 13.91 12.34
N ASP A 310 -27.77 14.92 11.93
CA ASP A 310 -28.13 15.80 10.82
C ASP A 310 -27.57 15.27 9.49
N LEU A 311 -28.41 14.55 8.76
CA LEU A 311 -28.07 13.99 7.45
C LEU A 311 -27.91 15.06 6.35
N ASN A 312 -28.41 16.29 6.55
CA ASN A 312 -28.24 17.37 5.57
C ASN A 312 -26.77 17.81 5.50
N ILE A 313 -26.05 17.79 6.62
CA ILE A 313 -24.61 18.07 6.66
C ILE A 313 -23.85 17.03 5.84
N ALA A 314 -24.22 15.75 5.96
CA ALA A 314 -23.64 14.68 5.15
C ALA A 314 -23.98 14.83 3.65
N ALA A 315 -25.21 15.22 3.32
CA ALA A 315 -25.61 15.51 1.94
C ALA A 315 -24.82 16.67 1.32
N ASN A 316 -24.57 17.74 2.09
CA ASN A 316 -23.71 18.85 1.68
C ASN A 316 -22.25 18.40 1.50
N ALA A 317 -21.72 17.56 2.39
CA ALA A 317 -20.39 16.99 2.26
C ALA A 317 -20.23 16.17 0.97
N VAL A 318 -21.18 15.29 0.67
CA VAL A 318 -21.19 14.48 -0.57
C VAL A 318 -21.25 15.39 -1.81
N SER A 319 -22.11 16.41 -1.80
CA SER A 319 -22.20 17.39 -2.89
C SER A 319 -20.86 18.09 -3.14
N CYS A 320 -20.21 18.57 -2.08
CA CYS A 320 -18.89 19.22 -2.18
C CYS A 320 -17.81 18.26 -2.68
N TYR A 321 -17.77 17.03 -2.17
CA TYR A 321 -16.82 16.03 -2.62
C TYR A 321 -17.01 15.61 -4.08
N LEU A 322 -18.26 15.54 -4.57
CA LEU A 322 -18.55 15.25 -5.98
C LEU A 322 -18.11 16.38 -6.90
N GLN A 323 -18.37 17.65 -6.53
CA GLN A 323 -17.85 18.80 -7.27
C GLN A 323 -16.32 18.80 -7.31
N ALA A 324 -15.67 18.57 -6.16
CA ALA A 324 -14.22 18.46 -6.09
C ALA A 324 -13.68 17.29 -6.94
N ALA A 325 -14.35 16.14 -6.91
CA ALA A 325 -13.94 14.95 -7.66
C ALA A 325 -14.03 15.16 -9.18
N GLY A 326 -15.08 15.83 -9.68
CA GLY A 326 -15.21 16.14 -11.10
C GLY A 326 -14.16 17.14 -11.61
N LEU A 327 -13.71 18.05 -10.75
CA LEU A 327 -12.69 19.05 -11.09
C LEU A 327 -11.25 18.54 -10.96
N TYR A 328 -10.98 17.61 -10.03
CA TYR A 328 -9.65 17.04 -9.86
C TYR A 328 -9.33 15.99 -10.94
N LYS A 329 -8.26 16.22 -11.71
CA LYS A 329 -7.69 15.25 -12.67
C LYS A 329 -6.48 14.50 -12.11
N SER A 330 -6.50 14.13 -10.82
CA SER A 330 -5.35 13.48 -10.17
C SER A 330 -5.76 12.39 -9.19
N ALA A 331 -4.83 11.50 -8.83
CA ALA A 331 -5.00 10.46 -7.80
C ALA A 331 -5.61 10.92 -6.46
N LYS A 332 -5.58 12.22 -6.15
CA LYS A 332 -6.21 12.81 -4.95
C LYS A 332 -7.71 12.53 -4.87
N VAL A 333 -8.38 12.36 -6.01
CA VAL A 333 -9.81 12.02 -6.09
C VAL A 333 -10.14 10.76 -5.29
N ARG A 334 -9.24 9.76 -5.28
CA ARG A 334 -9.49 8.48 -4.58
C ARG A 334 -9.79 8.66 -3.09
N LYS A 335 -9.14 9.63 -2.41
CA LYS A 335 -9.44 9.97 -1.00
C LYS A 335 -10.89 10.43 -0.84
N LEU A 336 -11.36 11.28 -1.77
CA LEU A 336 -12.71 11.84 -1.74
C LEU A 336 -13.76 10.77 -2.05
N LEU A 337 -13.49 9.88 -3.01
CA LEU A 337 -14.40 8.78 -3.36
C LEU A 337 -14.63 7.81 -2.21
N ILE A 338 -13.59 7.52 -1.41
CA ILE A 338 -13.74 6.71 -0.18
C ILE A 338 -14.75 7.35 0.77
N ARG A 339 -14.69 8.67 0.95
CA ARG A 339 -15.63 9.40 1.81
C ARG A 339 -17.03 9.44 1.25
N ILE A 340 -17.18 9.65 -0.06
CA ILE A 340 -18.48 9.57 -0.74
C ILE A 340 -19.12 8.20 -0.51
N LEU A 341 -18.38 7.11 -0.73
CA LEU A 341 -18.87 5.75 -0.51
C LEU A 341 -19.22 5.46 0.95
N TRP A 342 -18.43 5.98 1.89
CA TRP A 342 -18.72 5.86 3.32
C TRP A 342 -20.01 6.61 3.70
N LEU A 343 -20.15 7.87 3.31
CA LEU A 343 -21.30 8.71 3.67
C LEU A 343 -22.60 8.20 3.02
N LEU A 344 -22.56 7.81 1.75
CA LEU A 344 -23.71 7.19 1.05
C LEU A 344 -24.18 5.90 1.70
N SER A 345 -23.32 5.28 2.50
CA SER A 345 -23.64 4.04 3.17
C SER A 345 -24.31 4.19 4.54
N LEU A 346 -24.39 5.44 5.02
CA LEU A 346 -25.05 5.86 6.26
C LEU A 346 -26.42 6.52 5.98
N ASP A 347 -26.93 6.37 4.75
CA ASP A 347 -28.15 7.04 4.31
C ASP A 347 -29.41 6.52 5.04
N ASP A 348 -30.44 7.36 5.09
CA ASP A 348 -31.74 6.99 5.64
C ASP A 348 -32.59 6.22 4.61
N ALA A 349 -33.72 5.68 5.07
CA ALA A 349 -34.70 5.05 4.18
C ALA A 349 -35.30 6.04 3.15
N ALA A 350 -35.23 7.35 3.42
CA ALA A 350 -35.72 8.40 2.53
C ALA A 350 -34.71 8.80 1.42
N GLY A 351 -33.48 8.26 1.47
CA GLY A 351 -32.42 8.50 0.50
C GLY A 351 -31.94 9.95 0.47
N THR A 352 -31.85 10.63 1.62
CA THR A 352 -31.51 12.05 1.70
C THR A 352 -30.12 12.33 1.12
N ILE A 353 -29.13 11.48 1.42
CA ILE A 353 -27.76 11.61 0.90
C ILE A 353 -27.70 11.15 -0.56
N ALA A 354 -28.40 10.08 -0.94
CA ALA A 354 -28.47 9.60 -2.31
C ALA A 354 -29.05 10.66 -3.28
N LYS A 355 -30.04 11.44 -2.85
CA LYS A 355 -30.58 12.57 -3.63
C LYS A 355 -29.52 13.62 -3.95
N ALA A 356 -28.58 13.87 -3.03
CA ALA A 356 -27.46 14.79 -3.29
C ALA A 356 -26.54 14.27 -4.40
N PHE A 357 -26.34 12.95 -4.47
CA PHE A 357 -25.60 12.31 -5.57
C PHE A 357 -26.37 12.41 -6.89
N ASP A 358 -27.67 12.09 -6.89
CA ASP A 358 -28.50 12.12 -8.10
C ASP A 358 -28.68 13.54 -8.67
N ASN A 359 -28.66 14.56 -7.81
CA ASN A 359 -28.73 15.97 -8.21
C ASN A 359 -27.41 16.50 -8.81
N TYR A 360 -26.31 15.76 -8.71
CA TYR A 360 -25.02 16.16 -9.27
C TYR A 360 -25.05 16.09 -10.80
N LYS A 361 -24.92 17.25 -11.46
CA LYS A 361 -24.91 17.38 -12.92
C LYS A 361 -23.51 17.47 -13.55
N GLY A 362 -22.45 17.36 -12.75
CA GLY A 362 -21.07 17.46 -13.24
C GLY A 362 -20.55 16.16 -13.86
N GLU A 363 -19.33 16.22 -14.39
CA GLU A 363 -18.70 15.04 -14.99
C GLU A 363 -18.15 14.09 -13.91
N ILE A 364 -18.68 12.87 -13.85
CA ILE A 364 -18.17 11.83 -12.95
C ILE A 364 -16.83 11.27 -13.47
N PRO A 365 -15.73 11.37 -12.70
CA PRO A 365 -14.40 10.97 -13.14
C PRO A 365 -14.27 9.43 -13.16
N THR A 366 -14.58 8.83 -14.31
CA THR A 366 -14.82 7.38 -14.41
C THR A 366 -13.56 6.55 -14.15
N TRP A 367 -12.39 7.07 -14.52
CA TRP A 367 -11.09 6.42 -14.29
C TRP A 367 -10.82 6.12 -12.80
N TYR A 368 -11.08 7.08 -11.91
CA TYR A 368 -10.80 6.90 -10.48
C TYR A 368 -11.81 5.99 -9.77
N TRP A 369 -13.01 5.79 -10.34
CA TRP A 369 -13.99 4.84 -9.82
C TRP A 369 -13.61 3.38 -10.07
N ILE A 370 -12.74 3.10 -11.05
CA ILE A 370 -12.24 1.74 -11.34
C ILE A 370 -11.62 1.12 -10.08
N THR A 371 -10.91 1.93 -9.27
CA THR A 371 -10.26 1.42 -8.07
C THR A 371 -11.25 0.91 -7.03
N PHE A 372 -12.54 1.26 -7.11
CA PHE A 372 -13.58 0.89 -6.16
C PHE A 372 -14.64 -0.05 -6.76
N VAL A 373 -14.36 -0.66 -7.92
CA VAL A 373 -15.25 -1.65 -8.54
C VAL A 373 -15.67 -2.77 -7.57
N PRO A 374 -14.79 -3.36 -6.74
CA PRO A 374 -15.19 -4.37 -5.76
C PRO A 374 -16.24 -3.85 -4.76
N GLN A 375 -16.05 -2.63 -4.24
CA GLN A 375 -16.98 -1.98 -3.29
C GLN A 375 -18.32 -1.63 -3.95
N LEU A 376 -18.28 -1.17 -5.21
CA LEU A 376 -19.47 -0.85 -5.99
C LEU A 376 -20.30 -2.10 -6.26
N LEU A 377 -19.66 -3.19 -6.71
CA LEU A 377 -20.34 -4.47 -6.93
C LEU A 377 -20.93 -5.03 -5.64
N LEU A 378 -20.20 -4.96 -4.52
CA LEU A 378 -20.71 -5.40 -3.22
C LEU A 378 -21.93 -4.58 -2.78
N THR A 379 -21.91 -3.26 -2.97
CA THR A 379 -23.05 -2.40 -2.64
C THR A 379 -24.24 -2.72 -3.53
N TYR A 380 -24.01 -2.89 -4.83
CA TYR A 380 -25.05 -3.23 -5.81
C TYR A 380 -25.73 -4.56 -5.50
N THR A 381 -25.01 -5.54 -4.95
CA THR A 381 -25.63 -6.81 -4.54
C THR A 381 -26.55 -6.71 -3.31
N LYS A 382 -26.39 -5.67 -2.48
CA LYS A 382 -27.15 -5.48 -1.24
C LYS A 382 -28.37 -4.58 -1.44
N THR A 383 -28.20 -3.48 -2.18
CA THR A 383 -29.23 -2.48 -2.43
C THR A 383 -29.27 -2.10 -3.90
N ASP A 384 -30.47 -1.87 -4.47
CA ASP A 384 -30.63 -1.33 -5.82
C ASP A 384 -30.29 0.17 -5.84
N ALA A 385 -29.01 0.46 -5.70
CA ALA A 385 -28.49 1.81 -5.68
C ALA A 385 -28.40 2.36 -7.12
N ARG A 386 -29.35 3.22 -7.50
CA ARG A 386 -29.39 3.88 -8.82
C ARG A 386 -28.06 4.54 -9.20
N TYR A 387 -27.43 5.23 -8.25
CA TYR A 387 -26.13 5.87 -8.46
C TYR A 387 -25.02 4.87 -8.81
N VAL A 388 -24.98 3.70 -8.16
CA VAL A 388 -23.99 2.65 -8.44
C VAL A 388 -24.18 2.12 -9.86
N ARG A 389 -25.42 1.86 -10.27
CA ARG A 389 -25.74 1.43 -11.63
C ARG A 389 -25.23 2.44 -12.66
N ASN A 390 -25.46 3.74 -12.45
CA ASN A 390 -24.99 4.79 -13.36
C ASN A 390 -23.45 4.80 -13.49
N ILE A 391 -22.73 4.65 -12.38
CA ILE A 391 -21.26 4.55 -12.38
C ILE A 391 -20.79 3.29 -13.13
N LEU A 392 -21.32 2.11 -12.77
CA LEU A 392 -20.91 0.84 -13.38
C LEU A 392 -21.22 0.77 -14.87
N VAL A 393 -22.36 1.31 -15.32
CA VAL A 393 -22.70 1.41 -16.75
C VAL A 393 -21.73 2.35 -17.48
N LYS A 394 -21.35 3.48 -16.86
CA LYS A 394 -20.35 4.40 -17.45
C LYS A 394 -18.98 3.73 -17.54
N ILE A 395 -18.56 2.98 -16.52
CA ILE A 395 -17.32 2.18 -16.55
C ILE A 395 -17.40 1.10 -17.63
N ALA A 396 -18.49 0.34 -17.71
CA ALA A 396 -18.66 -0.72 -18.71
C ALA A 396 -18.54 -0.20 -20.15
N LYS A 397 -19.02 1.02 -20.42
CA LYS A 397 -18.96 1.66 -21.74
C LYS A 397 -17.61 2.31 -22.07
N THR A 398 -16.79 2.67 -21.08
CA THR A 398 -15.53 3.42 -21.28
C THR A 398 -14.29 2.57 -21.04
N TYR A 399 -14.29 1.72 -20.01
CA TYR A 399 -13.19 0.86 -19.59
C TYR A 399 -13.67 -0.58 -19.33
N PRO A 400 -14.08 -1.32 -20.38
CA PRO A 400 -14.67 -2.65 -20.24
C PRO A 400 -13.73 -3.68 -19.59
N GLN A 401 -12.43 -3.65 -19.94
CA GLN A 401 -11.44 -4.61 -19.43
C GLN A 401 -11.25 -4.52 -17.91
N ALA A 402 -11.38 -3.32 -17.33
CA ALA A 402 -11.26 -3.09 -15.90
C ALA A 402 -12.40 -3.72 -15.08
N LEU A 403 -13.60 -3.80 -15.66
CA LEU A 403 -14.80 -4.32 -15.00
C LEU A 403 -14.99 -5.83 -15.22
N PHE A 404 -14.57 -6.35 -16.38
CA PHE A 404 -14.92 -7.69 -16.85
C PHE A 404 -14.65 -8.82 -15.83
N PHE A 405 -13.41 -8.94 -15.33
CA PHE A 405 -13.01 -10.05 -14.45
C PHE A 405 -13.77 -10.06 -13.11
N GLN A 406 -13.91 -8.87 -12.50
CA GLN A 406 -14.63 -8.71 -11.23
C GLN A 406 -16.14 -8.95 -11.43
N LEU A 407 -16.72 -8.41 -12.50
CA LEU A 407 -18.13 -8.58 -12.82
C LEU A 407 -18.49 -10.04 -13.12
N ARG A 408 -17.67 -10.74 -13.92
CA ARG A 408 -17.84 -12.18 -14.17
C ARG A 408 -17.80 -12.97 -12.88
N THR A 409 -16.80 -12.72 -12.05
CA THR A 409 -16.62 -13.40 -10.77
C THR A 409 -17.85 -13.22 -9.87
N THR A 410 -18.32 -11.98 -9.71
CA THR A 410 -19.53 -11.70 -8.91
C THR A 410 -20.78 -12.33 -9.52
N ARG A 411 -20.93 -12.29 -10.84
CA ARG A 411 -22.06 -12.94 -11.54
C ARG A 411 -22.09 -14.43 -11.26
N ASP A 412 -20.96 -15.11 -11.41
CA ASP A 412 -20.86 -16.55 -11.20
C ASP A 412 -21.11 -16.91 -9.71
N ASP A 413 -20.65 -16.09 -8.76
CA ASP A 413 -20.96 -16.21 -7.33
C ASP A 413 -22.48 -16.12 -7.05
N LEU A 414 -23.15 -15.15 -7.67
CA LEU A 414 -24.60 -14.95 -7.55
C LEU A 414 -25.40 -16.08 -8.22
N GLN A 415 -24.95 -16.55 -9.39
CA GLN A 415 -25.58 -17.67 -10.09
C GLN A 415 -25.46 -18.97 -9.27
N GLN A 416 -24.31 -19.23 -8.63
CA GLN A 416 -24.18 -20.36 -7.70
C GLN A 416 -25.11 -20.22 -6.48
N ALA A 417 -25.28 -19.01 -5.94
CA ALA A 417 -26.24 -18.76 -4.86
C ALA A 417 -27.69 -19.01 -5.31
N LYS A 418 -28.06 -18.55 -6.52
CA LYS A 418 -29.38 -18.79 -7.14
C LYS A 418 -29.67 -20.29 -7.31
N LEU A 419 -28.69 -21.06 -7.80
CA LEU A 419 -28.84 -22.52 -7.94
C LEU A 419 -29.02 -23.22 -6.60
N ARG A 420 -28.26 -22.82 -5.57
CA ARG A 420 -28.42 -23.35 -4.19
C ARG A 420 -29.79 -23.03 -3.61
N TRP A 421 -30.27 -21.82 -3.84
CA TRP A 421 -31.61 -21.40 -3.42
C TRP A 421 -32.70 -22.26 -4.10
N LEU A 422 -32.65 -22.39 -5.43
CA LEU A 422 -33.61 -23.20 -6.19
C LEU A 422 -33.59 -24.68 -5.76
N ALA A 423 -32.42 -25.24 -5.48
CA ALA A 423 -32.30 -26.60 -4.96
C ALA A 423 -32.92 -26.75 -3.57
N GLY A 424 -32.68 -25.77 -2.67
CA GLY A 424 -33.31 -25.71 -1.35
C GLY A 424 -34.83 -25.61 -1.43
N GLU A 425 -35.34 -24.77 -2.34
CA GLU A 425 -36.78 -24.60 -2.55
C GLU A 425 -37.43 -25.87 -3.12
N LYS A 426 -36.78 -26.56 -4.07
CA LYS A 426 -37.23 -27.86 -4.57
C LYS A 426 -37.29 -28.92 -3.47
N MET A 427 -36.27 -28.99 -2.62
CA MET A 427 -36.25 -29.91 -1.47
C MET A 427 -37.38 -29.58 -0.47
N ARG A 428 -37.65 -28.29 -0.26
CA ARG A 428 -38.78 -27.83 0.58
C ARG A 428 -40.12 -28.25 -0.01
N GLN A 429 -40.35 -28.01 -1.30
CA GLN A 429 -41.57 -28.42 -1.98
C GLN A 429 -41.76 -29.94 -1.95
N GLN A 430 -40.69 -30.72 -2.16
CA GLN A 430 -40.73 -32.18 -2.02
C GLN A 430 -41.03 -32.62 -0.58
N ALA A 431 -40.51 -31.92 0.43
CA ALA A 431 -40.82 -32.20 1.83
C ALA A 431 -42.28 -31.87 2.16
N ILE A 432 -42.82 -30.76 1.63
CA ILE A 432 -44.24 -30.39 1.76
C ILE A 432 -45.12 -31.43 1.08
N MET A 433 -44.80 -31.85 -0.15
CA MET A 433 -45.54 -32.91 -0.85
C MET A 433 -45.50 -34.23 -0.08
N ARG A 434 -44.33 -34.66 0.43
CA ARG A 434 -44.22 -35.87 1.26
C ARG A 434 -44.99 -35.75 2.58
N ALA A 435 -45.00 -34.56 3.19
CA ALA A 435 -45.76 -34.32 4.41
C ALA A 435 -47.28 -34.31 4.13
N ALA A 436 -47.71 -33.76 2.99
CA ALA A 436 -49.08 -33.79 2.53
C ALA A 436 -49.54 -35.22 2.19
N ASP A 437 -48.70 -36.01 1.51
CA ASP A 437 -48.96 -37.42 1.22
C ASP A 437 -49.04 -38.26 2.51
N ALA A 438 -48.17 -37.99 3.48
CA ALA A 438 -48.20 -38.63 4.79
C ALA A 438 -49.41 -38.23 5.65
N ALA A 439 -49.85 -36.97 5.56
CA ALA A 439 -51.07 -36.48 6.23
C ALA A 439 -52.33 -37.07 5.58
N ALA A 440 -52.37 -37.15 4.24
CA ALA A 440 -53.44 -37.79 3.48
C ALA A 440 -53.54 -39.29 3.82
N ALA A 441 -52.42 -39.99 3.98
CA ALA A 441 -52.38 -41.39 4.41
C ALA A 441 -52.88 -41.61 5.86
N LYS A 442 -52.87 -40.57 6.70
CA LYS A 442 -53.34 -40.61 8.10
C LYS A 442 -54.74 -40.01 8.31
N GLY A 443 -55.37 -39.46 7.27
CA GLY A 443 -56.66 -38.78 7.37
C GLY A 443 -56.62 -37.45 8.14
N GLU A 444 -55.44 -36.84 8.26
CA GLU A 444 -55.24 -35.56 8.96
C GLU A 444 -55.25 -34.39 7.96
N ALA A 445 -55.68 -33.21 8.42
CA ALA A 445 -55.62 -31.99 7.61
C ALA A 445 -54.15 -31.65 7.28
N PRO A 446 -53.86 -31.16 6.05
CA PRO A 446 -52.50 -30.82 5.67
C PRO A 446 -51.91 -29.77 6.62
N PRO A 447 -50.63 -29.90 7.01
CA PRO A 447 -49.99 -28.94 7.90
C PRO A 447 -49.97 -27.54 7.24
N PRO A 448 -50.12 -26.46 8.03
CA PRO A 448 -50.07 -25.10 7.51
C PRO A 448 -48.73 -24.84 6.83
N GLU A 449 -48.76 -24.11 5.71
CA GLU A 449 -47.54 -23.67 5.02
C GLU A 449 -46.67 -22.90 6.02
N PRO A 450 -45.42 -23.33 6.27
CA PRO A 450 -44.52 -22.54 7.09
C PRO A 450 -44.25 -21.23 6.35
N GLU A 451 -44.40 -20.10 7.07
CA GLU A 451 -44.08 -18.76 6.57
C GLU A 451 -42.73 -18.80 5.83
N SER A 452 -42.68 -18.16 4.65
CA SER A 452 -41.46 -18.09 3.84
C SER A 452 -40.28 -17.70 4.73
N SER A 453 -39.26 -18.53 4.81
CA SER A 453 -38.07 -18.18 5.57
C SER A 453 -37.48 -16.90 4.97
N SER A 454 -37.63 -15.79 5.68
CA SER A 454 -37.02 -14.48 5.40
C SER A 454 -35.50 -14.51 5.63
N GLN A 455 -34.85 -15.66 5.41
CA GLN A 455 -33.43 -15.84 5.64
C GLN A 455 -32.65 -15.36 4.40
N PRO A 456 -31.70 -14.42 4.55
CA PRO A 456 -30.90 -13.91 3.45
C PRO A 456 -29.99 -15.02 2.86
N LEU A 457 -29.85 -15.01 1.54
CA LEU A 457 -28.98 -15.92 0.80
C LEU A 457 -27.52 -15.50 0.95
N VAL A 458 -26.60 -16.44 1.17
CA VAL A 458 -25.16 -16.16 1.27
C VAL A 458 -24.42 -16.78 0.08
N THR A 459 -23.72 -15.94 -0.69
CA THR A 459 -22.86 -16.40 -1.80
C THR A 459 -21.65 -17.17 -1.28
N PRO A 460 -21.00 -18.02 -2.12
CA PRO A 460 -19.73 -18.68 -1.76
C PRO A 460 -18.65 -17.70 -1.28
N GLY A 461 -18.64 -16.48 -1.80
CA GLY A 461 -17.75 -15.38 -1.41
C GLY A 461 -18.15 -14.62 -0.12
N GLY A 462 -19.24 -15.02 0.55
CA GLY A 462 -19.68 -14.42 1.82
C GLY A 462 -20.56 -13.18 1.69
N THR A 463 -21.13 -12.90 0.52
CA THR A 463 -22.04 -11.75 0.30
C THR A 463 -23.49 -12.16 0.58
N GLN A 464 -24.19 -11.36 1.40
CA GLN A 464 -25.64 -11.51 1.60
C GLN A 464 -26.43 -10.91 0.44
N ILE A 465 -27.38 -11.68 -0.06
CA ILE A 465 -28.40 -11.30 -1.02
C ILE A 465 -29.72 -11.25 -0.25
N PRO A 466 -30.54 -10.19 -0.41
CA PRO A 466 -31.91 -10.17 0.10
C PRO A 466 -32.68 -11.44 -0.27
N ALA A 467 -33.56 -11.91 0.61
CA ALA A 467 -34.40 -13.08 0.33
C ALA A 467 -35.26 -12.81 -0.91
N PRO A 468 -35.43 -13.77 -1.83
CA PRO A 468 -36.17 -13.53 -3.06
C PRO A 468 -37.66 -13.30 -2.77
N ILE A 469 -38.14 -12.07 -2.96
CA ILE A 469 -39.56 -11.71 -2.92
C ILE A 469 -40.15 -11.88 -4.33
N GLN A 470 -41.26 -12.61 -4.45
CA GLN A 470 -41.94 -12.80 -5.73
C GLN A 470 -42.31 -11.44 -6.35
N GLY A 471 -41.91 -11.21 -7.61
CA GLY A 471 -42.21 -10.00 -8.36
C GLY A 471 -41.19 -8.86 -8.27
N GLN A 472 -40.16 -8.95 -7.41
CA GLN A 472 -39.06 -7.98 -7.38
C GLN A 472 -37.82 -8.50 -8.12
N ARG A 473 -37.17 -7.60 -8.89
CA ARG A 473 -35.87 -7.87 -9.52
C ARG A 473 -34.84 -8.21 -8.46
N GLN A 474 -34.04 -9.23 -8.75
CA GLN A 474 -33.05 -9.75 -7.82
C GLN A 474 -31.65 -9.26 -8.16
N PRO A 475 -30.69 -9.33 -7.22
CA PRO A 475 -29.31 -8.88 -7.46
C PRO A 475 -28.60 -9.54 -8.66
N TRP A 476 -28.94 -10.78 -9.00
CA TRP A 476 -28.38 -11.43 -10.20
C TRP A 476 -28.90 -10.83 -11.50
N ASP A 477 -30.16 -10.39 -11.56
CA ASP A 477 -30.73 -9.75 -12.76
C ASP A 477 -30.03 -8.41 -13.04
N TRP A 478 -29.74 -7.67 -11.97
CA TRP A 478 -29.01 -6.40 -12.01
C TRP A 478 -27.59 -6.55 -12.56
N VAL A 479 -26.86 -7.57 -12.11
CA VAL A 479 -25.49 -7.86 -12.58
C VAL A 479 -25.50 -8.37 -14.02
N ASP A 480 -26.48 -9.20 -14.37
CA ASP A 480 -26.65 -9.70 -15.74
C ASP A 480 -26.96 -8.57 -16.72
N ASP A 481 -27.76 -7.56 -16.34
CA ASP A 481 -28.02 -6.36 -17.14
C ASP A 481 -26.71 -5.61 -17.49
N ILE A 482 -25.81 -5.41 -16.52
CA ILE A 482 -24.52 -4.73 -16.74
C ILE A 482 -23.60 -5.58 -17.64
N MET A 483 -23.57 -6.89 -17.40
CA MET A 483 -22.79 -7.81 -18.24
C MET A 483 -23.31 -7.83 -19.68
N ALA A 484 -24.62 -7.78 -19.88
CA ALA A 484 -25.23 -7.67 -21.22
C ALA A 484 -24.85 -6.36 -21.91
N ILE A 485 -24.85 -5.23 -21.19
CA ILE A 485 -24.39 -3.94 -21.72
C ILE A 485 -22.92 -4.02 -22.15
N LEU A 486 -22.06 -4.63 -21.34
CA LEU A 486 -20.64 -4.80 -21.68
C LEU A 486 -20.46 -5.68 -22.92
N LYS A 487 -21.15 -6.83 -22.99
CA LYS A 487 -21.06 -7.76 -24.11
C LYS A 487 -21.64 -7.20 -25.41
N THR A 488 -22.68 -6.37 -25.33
CA THR A 488 -23.26 -5.72 -26.51
C THR A 488 -22.40 -4.55 -27.01
N ALA A 489 -21.79 -3.79 -26.11
CA ALA A 489 -20.89 -2.70 -26.48
C ALA A 489 -19.55 -3.19 -27.05
N PHE A 490 -18.99 -4.27 -26.48
CA PHE A 490 -17.66 -4.81 -26.84
C PHE A 490 -17.69 -6.34 -27.00
N PRO A 491 -18.37 -6.89 -28.03
CA PRO A 491 -18.57 -8.32 -28.18
C PRO A 491 -17.27 -9.11 -28.42
N LEU A 492 -16.39 -8.59 -29.28
CA LEU A 492 -15.12 -9.26 -29.65
C LEU A 492 -14.12 -9.31 -28.49
N LEU A 493 -14.02 -8.20 -27.75
CA LEU A 493 -13.21 -8.11 -26.55
C LEU A 493 -13.72 -9.05 -25.47
N ALA A 494 -15.03 -9.01 -25.19
CA ALA A 494 -15.64 -9.88 -24.20
C ALA A 494 -15.43 -11.35 -24.55
N LEU A 495 -15.64 -11.74 -25.81
CA LEU A 495 -15.39 -13.11 -26.28
C LEU A 495 -13.94 -13.54 -26.04
N SER A 496 -12.96 -12.71 -26.42
CA SER A 496 -11.54 -13.03 -26.23
C SER A 496 -11.17 -13.20 -24.75
N MET A 497 -11.69 -12.33 -23.88
CA MET A 497 -11.46 -12.40 -22.43
C MET A 497 -12.16 -13.62 -21.79
N GLU A 498 -13.38 -13.95 -22.24
CA GLU A 498 -14.12 -15.16 -21.84
C GLU A 498 -13.31 -16.43 -22.19
N MET A 499 -12.77 -16.50 -23.41
CA MET A 499 -11.98 -17.63 -23.86
C MET A 499 -10.69 -17.83 -23.05
N ILE A 500 -9.99 -16.74 -22.68
CA ILE A 500 -8.83 -16.83 -21.77
C ILE A 500 -9.23 -17.50 -20.46
N VAL A 501 -10.32 -17.03 -19.84
CA VAL A 501 -10.79 -17.56 -18.54
C VAL A 501 -11.22 -19.02 -18.66
N ASP A 502 -11.90 -19.39 -19.74
CA ASP A 502 -12.40 -20.75 -19.96
C ASP A 502 -11.27 -21.74 -20.26
N GLN A 503 -10.28 -21.33 -21.06
CA GLN A 503 -9.07 -22.15 -21.30
C GLN A 503 -8.28 -22.32 -20.00
N MET A 504 -8.10 -21.24 -19.22
CA MET A 504 -7.37 -21.31 -17.97
C MET A 504 -8.07 -22.21 -16.92
N SER A 505 -9.38 -22.03 -16.74
CA SER A 505 -10.16 -22.74 -15.72
C SER A 505 -10.40 -24.21 -16.06
N SER A 506 -10.50 -24.57 -17.35
CA SER A 506 -10.76 -25.94 -17.78
C SER A 506 -9.49 -26.78 -17.94
N ARG A 507 -8.40 -26.20 -18.47
CA ARG A 507 -7.17 -26.95 -18.81
C ARG A 507 -6.15 -27.05 -17.68
N PHE A 508 -6.13 -26.10 -16.76
CA PHE A 508 -5.19 -26.11 -15.62
C PHE A 508 -5.77 -26.69 -14.33
N LYS A 509 -6.84 -27.49 -14.42
CA LYS A 509 -7.39 -28.19 -13.26
C LYS A 509 -6.34 -29.12 -12.64
N PRO A 510 -6.31 -29.25 -11.30
CA PRO A 510 -5.43 -30.20 -10.65
C PRO A 510 -5.66 -31.62 -11.17
N GLN A 511 -4.58 -32.37 -11.34
CA GLN A 511 -4.64 -33.80 -11.64
C GLN A 511 -5.01 -34.59 -10.37
N PRO A 512 -5.55 -35.82 -10.48
CA PRO A 512 -5.97 -36.61 -9.31
C PRO A 512 -4.88 -36.73 -8.23
N ASP A 513 -3.63 -37.02 -8.61
CA ASP A 513 -2.50 -37.09 -7.67
C ASP A 513 -2.26 -35.78 -6.90
N GLU A 514 -2.44 -34.65 -7.58
CA GLU A 514 -2.21 -33.30 -7.03
C GLU A 514 -3.33 -32.93 -6.06
N ASP A 515 -4.58 -33.29 -6.39
CA ASP A 515 -5.72 -33.12 -5.51
C ASP A 515 -5.61 -34.01 -4.26
N ILE A 516 -5.20 -35.28 -4.44
CA ILE A 516 -4.93 -36.20 -3.33
C ILE A 516 -3.86 -35.60 -2.40
N TYR A 517 -2.73 -35.12 -2.95
CA TYR A 517 -1.68 -34.47 -2.17
C TYR A 517 -2.19 -33.25 -1.39
N ARG A 518 -2.93 -32.36 -2.04
CA ARG A 518 -3.51 -31.15 -1.42
C ARG A 518 -4.43 -31.53 -0.26
N LEU A 519 -5.29 -32.54 -0.47
CA LEU A 519 -6.27 -32.96 0.51
C LEU A 519 -5.63 -33.68 1.71
N ILE A 520 -4.67 -34.58 1.46
CA ILE A 520 -3.88 -35.23 2.53
C ILE A 520 -3.13 -34.17 3.35
N SER A 521 -2.55 -33.17 2.71
CA SER A 521 -1.84 -32.08 3.40
C SER A 521 -2.79 -31.25 4.26
N ALA A 522 -4.02 -31.00 3.80
CA ALA A 522 -5.05 -30.33 4.59
C ALA A 522 -5.48 -31.19 5.81
N LEU A 523 -5.73 -32.49 5.61
CA LEU A 523 -6.03 -33.41 6.70
C LEU A 523 -4.89 -33.54 7.71
N LEU A 524 -3.63 -33.51 7.24
CA LEU A 524 -2.45 -33.52 8.10
C LEU A 524 -2.34 -32.24 8.92
N SER A 525 -2.57 -31.07 8.31
CA SER A 525 -2.60 -29.80 9.05
C SER A 525 -3.69 -29.80 10.13
N ASP A 526 -4.89 -30.29 9.81
CA ASP A 526 -5.99 -30.40 10.77
C ASP A 526 -5.67 -31.41 11.89
N ALA A 527 -5.07 -32.55 11.53
CA ALA A 527 -4.64 -33.57 12.48
C ALA A 527 -3.56 -33.04 13.43
N LEU A 528 -2.56 -32.31 12.92
CA LEU A 528 -1.51 -31.69 13.72
C LEU A 528 -2.09 -30.62 14.66
N GLN A 529 -3.04 -29.82 14.19
CA GLN A 529 -3.72 -28.84 15.05
C GLN A 529 -4.48 -29.51 16.20
N GLN A 530 -5.21 -30.60 15.91
CA GLN A 530 -5.87 -31.42 16.95
C GLN A 530 -4.85 -32.06 17.90
N TYR A 531 -3.73 -32.56 17.36
CA TYR A 531 -2.64 -33.18 18.13
C TYR A 531 -2.03 -32.22 19.15
N VAL A 532 -1.74 -31.00 18.70
CA VAL A 532 -1.21 -29.91 19.52
C VAL A 532 -2.22 -29.49 20.59
N ALA A 533 -3.48 -29.27 20.21
CA ALA A 533 -4.52 -28.82 21.13
C ALA A 533 -4.77 -29.81 22.27
N ARG A 534 -4.72 -31.13 21.98
CA ARG A 534 -4.95 -32.19 22.97
C ARG A 534 -3.75 -32.49 23.85
N ALA A 535 -2.54 -32.10 23.45
CA ALA A 535 -1.34 -32.34 24.26
C ALA A 535 -1.37 -31.66 25.64
N ALA A 536 -2.18 -30.60 25.80
CA ALA A 536 -2.38 -29.92 27.08
C ALA A 536 -3.38 -30.64 28.02
N LEU A 537 -4.10 -31.66 27.55
CA LEU A 537 -5.11 -32.39 28.33
C LEU A 537 -4.48 -33.61 29.01
N PRO A 538 -4.49 -33.72 30.36
CA PRO A 538 -3.90 -34.85 31.08
C PRO A 538 -4.56 -36.21 30.77
N ASN A 539 -5.89 -36.24 30.66
CA ASN A 539 -6.71 -37.45 30.48
C ASN A 539 -7.00 -37.77 28.99
N ASP A 540 -6.04 -37.51 28.11
CA ASP A 540 -6.23 -37.70 26.67
C ASP A 540 -6.31 -39.19 26.29
N ASP A 541 -7.47 -39.62 25.78
CA ASP A 541 -7.77 -41.00 25.37
C ASP A 541 -7.05 -41.44 24.08
N GLY A 542 -6.47 -40.49 23.33
CA GLY A 542 -5.76 -40.72 22.08
C GLY A 542 -6.64 -41.18 20.90
N LEU A 543 -7.96 -41.25 21.07
CA LEU A 543 -8.91 -41.70 20.04
C LEU A 543 -9.32 -40.55 19.11
N LEU A 544 -9.65 -40.84 17.85
CA LEU A 544 -10.11 -39.81 16.92
C LEU A 544 -11.50 -39.28 17.29
N ALA A 545 -11.69 -37.96 17.18
CA ALA A 545 -12.98 -37.33 17.43
C ALA A 545 -14.05 -37.86 16.43
N PRO A 546 -15.32 -38.03 16.85
CA PRO A 546 -16.39 -38.50 15.96
C PRO A 546 -16.60 -37.61 14.71
N SER A 547 -16.37 -36.30 14.86
CA SER A 547 -16.41 -35.33 13.75
C SER A 547 -15.28 -35.59 12.74
N THR A 548 -14.06 -35.87 13.21
CA THR A 548 -12.92 -36.24 12.37
C THR A 548 -13.20 -37.54 11.62
N ASN A 549 -13.72 -38.57 12.29
CA ASN A 549 -14.10 -39.83 11.65
C ASN A 549 -15.16 -39.64 10.55
N SER A 550 -16.15 -38.78 10.81
CA SER A 550 -17.18 -38.43 9.82
C SER A 550 -16.59 -37.69 8.61
N ASN A 551 -15.63 -36.80 8.85
CA ASN A 551 -14.93 -36.07 7.77
C ASN A 551 -14.04 -37.01 6.95
N ILE A 552 -13.36 -37.97 7.57
CA ILE A 552 -12.57 -39.01 6.89
C ILE A 552 -13.46 -39.87 5.99
N ALA A 553 -14.64 -40.28 6.47
CA ALA A 553 -15.59 -41.06 5.68
C ALA A 553 -16.08 -40.28 4.44
N ARG A 554 -16.50 -39.02 4.63
CA ARG A 554 -16.87 -38.13 3.50
C ARG A 554 -15.72 -37.90 2.54
N PHE A 555 -14.50 -37.84 3.06
CA PHE A 555 -13.30 -37.68 2.24
C PHE A 555 -13.04 -38.91 1.39
N ALA A 556 -13.16 -40.12 1.95
CA ALA A 556 -13.00 -41.37 1.21
C ALA A 556 -13.99 -41.48 0.04
N GLU A 557 -15.21 -40.95 0.19
CA GLU A 557 -16.20 -40.87 -0.90
C GLU A 557 -15.77 -39.92 -2.04
N SER A 558 -15.01 -38.87 -1.72
CA SER A 558 -14.55 -37.86 -2.69
C SER A 558 -13.28 -38.27 -3.47
N LEU A 559 -12.58 -39.33 -3.04
CA LEU A 559 -11.35 -39.80 -3.68
C LEU A 559 -11.64 -40.46 -5.04
N GLN A 560 -10.92 -40.01 -6.06
CA GLN A 560 -10.79 -40.66 -7.37
C GLN A 560 -9.29 -40.93 -7.55
N PRO A 561 -8.78 -42.12 -7.95
CA PRO A 561 -9.39 -43.35 -8.52
C PRO A 561 -9.78 -44.45 -7.49
N PRO A 562 -10.47 -45.54 -7.89
CA PRO A 562 -11.05 -46.53 -6.96
C PRO A 562 -10.03 -47.34 -6.15
N HIS A 563 -8.83 -47.57 -6.69
CA HIS A 563 -7.77 -48.30 -5.97
C HIS A 563 -7.24 -47.48 -4.78
N THR A 564 -7.01 -46.18 -4.97
CA THR A 564 -6.57 -45.27 -3.90
C THR A 564 -7.63 -45.16 -2.81
N LYS A 565 -8.91 -45.16 -3.21
CA LYS A 565 -10.03 -45.21 -2.27
C LYS A 565 -9.97 -46.48 -1.42
N ALA A 566 -9.79 -47.65 -2.02
CA ALA A 566 -9.70 -48.91 -1.27
C ALA A 566 -8.51 -48.94 -0.29
N GLU A 567 -7.34 -48.43 -0.70
CA GLU A 567 -6.18 -48.28 0.19
C GLU A 567 -6.47 -47.32 1.35
N PHE A 568 -7.10 -46.18 1.06
CA PHE A 568 -7.44 -45.17 2.07
C PHE A 568 -8.49 -45.71 3.06
N GLU A 569 -9.53 -46.40 2.59
CA GLU A 569 -10.54 -47.00 3.46
C GLU A 569 -9.93 -48.06 4.39
N LYS A 570 -9.00 -48.87 3.88
CA LYS A 570 -8.26 -49.84 4.69
C LYS A 570 -7.43 -49.15 5.79
N ASP A 571 -6.69 -48.11 5.42
CA ASP A 571 -5.76 -47.41 6.31
C ASP A 571 -6.44 -46.49 7.34
N PHE A 572 -7.68 -46.04 7.09
CA PHE A 572 -8.34 -45.07 7.97
C PHE A 572 -9.72 -45.50 8.50
N LEU A 573 -10.52 -46.25 7.74
CA LEU A 573 -11.87 -46.66 8.16
C LEU A 573 -11.90 -48.07 8.77
N THR A 574 -11.20 -49.04 8.16
CA THR A 574 -11.20 -50.43 8.65
C THR A 574 -10.30 -50.61 9.86
N SER A 575 -9.09 -50.05 9.82
CA SER A 575 -8.09 -50.19 10.87
C SER A 575 -8.28 -49.23 12.06
N LYS A 576 -9.12 -48.19 11.93
CA LYS A 576 -9.46 -47.20 12.96
C LYS A 576 -8.25 -46.74 13.80
N PRO A 577 -7.30 -46.03 13.20
CA PRO A 577 -6.05 -45.66 13.87
C PRO A 577 -6.25 -44.71 15.06
N ASN A 578 -5.38 -44.82 16.06
CA ASN A 578 -5.24 -43.81 17.12
C ASN A 578 -4.71 -42.49 16.55
N LEU A 579 -4.90 -41.36 17.24
CA LEU A 579 -4.52 -40.03 16.74
C LEU A 579 -3.03 -39.94 16.32
N ARG A 580 -2.12 -40.57 17.08
CA ARG A 580 -0.69 -40.62 16.74
C ARG A 580 -0.40 -41.46 15.49
N GLU A 581 -1.07 -42.60 15.36
CA GLU A 581 -0.97 -43.46 14.17
C GLU A 581 -1.59 -42.77 12.94
N TYR A 582 -2.69 -42.04 13.13
CA TYR A 582 -3.35 -41.25 12.11
C TYR A 582 -2.41 -40.19 11.53
N VAL A 583 -1.74 -39.40 12.39
CA VAL A 583 -0.73 -38.42 11.96
C VAL A 583 0.41 -39.11 11.20
N LYS A 584 0.96 -40.21 11.73
CA LYS A 584 2.06 -40.94 11.08
C LYS A 584 1.68 -41.47 9.69
N ARG A 585 0.51 -42.11 9.57
CA ARG A 585 0.01 -42.62 8.28
C ARG A 585 -0.20 -41.48 7.28
N LEU A 586 -0.75 -40.35 7.71
CA LEU A 586 -0.89 -39.17 6.85
C LEU A 586 0.47 -38.61 6.38
N GLN A 587 1.50 -38.61 7.24
CA GLN A 587 2.86 -38.23 6.85
C GLN A 587 3.41 -39.17 5.76
N GLU A 588 3.28 -40.50 5.96
CA GLU A 588 3.74 -41.51 4.99
C GLU A 588 3.01 -41.37 3.63
N TRP A 589 1.70 -41.14 3.67
CA TRP A 589 0.90 -40.87 2.49
C TRP A 589 1.36 -39.59 1.78
N ARG A 590 1.53 -38.47 2.50
CA ARG A 590 2.05 -37.22 1.96
C ARG A 590 3.40 -37.44 1.27
N ASP A 591 4.36 -38.06 1.96
CA ASP A 591 5.73 -38.25 1.47
C ASP A 591 5.78 -39.14 0.22
N ARG A 592 4.89 -40.14 0.12
CA ARG A 592 4.72 -40.96 -1.09
C ARG A 592 4.31 -40.10 -2.28
N TYR A 593 3.27 -39.28 -2.13
CA TYR A 593 2.80 -38.42 -3.22
C TYR A 593 3.76 -37.28 -3.53
N GLU A 594 4.48 -36.73 -2.55
CA GLU A 594 5.52 -35.74 -2.81
C GLU A 594 6.66 -36.28 -3.66
N LYS A 595 7.13 -37.51 -3.39
CA LYS A 595 8.15 -38.16 -4.22
C LYS A 595 7.67 -38.32 -5.67
N THR A 596 6.44 -38.78 -5.85
CA THR A 596 5.82 -38.89 -7.18
C THR A 596 5.71 -37.54 -7.88
N LEU A 597 5.24 -36.49 -7.19
CA LEU A 597 5.09 -35.15 -7.77
C LEU A 597 6.44 -34.48 -8.07
N ASN A 598 7.44 -34.65 -7.20
CA ASN A 598 8.79 -34.12 -7.41
C ASN A 598 9.52 -34.81 -8.58
N SER A 599 9.15 -36.05 -8.92
CA SER A 599 9.68 -36.75 -10.10
C SER A 599 9.14 -36.22 -11.42
N LYS A 600 8.01 -35.49 -11.41
CA LYS A 600 7.42 -34.89 -12.61
C LYS A 600 8.27 -33.73 -13.13
N ALA A 601 8.23 -33.49 -14.44
CA ALA A 601 8.95 -32.40 -15.06
C ALA A 601 8.47 -31.03 -14.53
N LYS A 602 9.40 -30.21 -14.05
CA LYS A 602 9.11 -28.86 -13.53
C LYS A 602 8.71 -27.86 -14.61
N ARG A 603 9.03 -28.14 -15.88
CA ARG A 603 8.68 -27.33 -17.05
C ARG A 603 7.97 -28.18 -18.07
N VAL A 604 6.80 -27.73 -18.50
CA VAL A 604 5.94 -28.45 -19.43
C VAL A 604 5.58 -27.52 -20.59
N ASN A 605 5.45 -28.08 -21.79
CA ASN A 605 5.01 -27.33 -22.96
C ASN A 605 3.52 -26.95 -22.82
N LEU A 606 3.20 -25.69 -23.12
CA LEU A 606 1.83 -25.16 -23.06
C LEU A 606 0.91 -25.85 -24.08
N GLU A 607 1.46 -26.29 -25.22
CA GLU A 607 0.72 -27.00 -26.27
C GLU A 607 0.01 -28.27 -25.74
N ALA A 608 0.60 -28.95 -24.77
CA ALA A 608 0.05 -30.17 -24.19
C ALA A 608 -1.21 -29.89 -23.35
N SER A 609 -1.37 -28.66 -22.85
CA SER A 609 -2.53 -28.25 -22.05
C SER A 609 -3.55 -27.44 -22.85
N SER A 610 -3.11 -26.42 -23.58
CA SER A 610 -4.00 -25.54 -24.35
C SER A 610 -3.31 -25.06 -25.64
N HIS A 611 -3.76 -25.60 -26.76
CA HIS A 611 -3.35 -25.14 -28.09
C HIS A 611 -3.81 -23.69 -28.36
N TRP A 612 -5.00 -23.33 -27.87
CA TRP A 612 -5.56 -21.98 -28.02
C TRP A 612 -4.67 -20.88 -27.41
N LEU A 613 -4.12 -21.12 -26.20
CA LEU A 613 -3.25 -20.13 -25.55
C LEU A 613 -1.90 -19.96 -26.28
N VAL A 614 -1.39 -21.02 -26.92
CA VAL A 614 -0.17 -20.93 -27.75
C VAL A 614 -0.44 -20.08 -28.98
N GLU A 615 -1.57 -20.30 -29.66
CA GLU A 615 -1.96 -19.58 -30.87
C GLU A 615 -2.71 -18.26 -30.58
N PHE A 616 -2.73 -17.81 -29.32
CA PHE A 616 -3.47 -16.63 -28.88
C PHE A 616 -3.23 -15.40 -29.77
N GLN A 617 -1.99 -15.20 -30.21
CA GLN A 617 -1.61 -14.07 -31.05
C GLN A 617 -2.35 -14.02 -32.40
N TYR A 618 -2.73 -15.18 -32.94
CA TYR A 618 -3.44 -15.33 -34.22
C TYR A 618 -4.96 -15.39 -34.04
N GLN A 619 -5.42 -15.86 -32.87
CA GLN A 619 -6.83 -16.11 -32.59
C GLN A 619 -7.52 -14.99 -31.77
N LYS A 620 -6.77 -14.00 -31.29
CA LYS A 620 -7.36 -12.87 -30.55
C LYS A 620 -8.20 -11.99 -31.48
N PHE A 621 -9.39 -11.61 -31.02
CA PHE A 621 -10.28 -10.72 -31.78
C PHE A 621 -10.05 -9.23 -31.46
N ASP A 622 -9.39 -8.92 -30.35
CA ASP A 622 -9.11 -7.56 -29.90
C ASP A 622 -7.83 -7.52 -29.04
N GLU A 623 -7.33 -6.31 -28.77
CA GLU A 623 -6.16 -6.08 -27.92
C GLU A 623 -6.53 -6.17 -26.44
N ILE A 624 -5.96 -7.18 -25.78
CA ILE A 624 -6.17 -7.43 -24.36
C ILE A 624 -4.97 -6.91 -23.57
N GLU A 625 -5.25 -6.15 -22.52
CA GLU A 625 -4.26 -5.65 -21.57
C GLU A 625 -3.83 -6.77 -20.61
N VAL A 626 -2.61 -6.70 -20.11
CA VAL A 626 -2.13 -7.67 -19.11
C VAL A 626 -3.00 -7.55 -17.84
N PRO A 627 -3.60 -8.66 -17.36
CA PRO A 627 -4.48 -8.62 -16.21
C PRO A 627 -3.80 -8.03 -14.97
N GLY A 628 -4.50 -7.13 -14.27
CA GLY A 628 -4.06 -6.56 -13.00
C GLY A 628 -3.42 -5.17 -13.07
N GLN A 629 -3.19 -4.61 -14.26
CA GLN A 629 -2.62 -3.25 -14.40
C GLN A 629 -3.47 -2.15 -13.78
N TYR A 630 -4.80 -2.24 -13.86
CA TYR A 630 -5.73 -1.31 -13.17
C TYR A 630 -5.57 -1.29 -11.65
N LEU A 631 -5.03 -2.38 -11.06
CA LEU A 631 -4.79 -2.42 -9.63
C LEU A 631 -3.59 -1.56 -9.24
N GLN A 632 -2.64 -1.26 -10.14
CA GLN A 632 -1.41 -0.51 -9.83
C GLN A 632 -1.66 0.98 -9.49
N HIS A 633 -2.88 1.48 -9.70
CA HIS A 633 -3.32 2.84 -9.35
C HIS A 633 -2.60 3.97 -10.11
N GLU A 634 -2.16 3.68 -11.33
CA GLU A 634 -1.68 4.68 -12.29
C GLU A 634 -2.78 5.71 -12.64
N ASP A 635 -2.36 6.92 -13.05
CA ASP A 635 -3.29 8.02 -13.36
C ASP A 635 -3.86 7.97 -14.79
N ASN A 636 -3.31 7.13 -15.67
CA ASN A 636 -3.81 6.90 -17.04
C ASN A 636 -3.57 5.45 -17.52
N ASN A 637 -4.21 5.07 -18.63
CA ASN A 637 -4.01 3.79 -19.31
C ASN A 637 -3.08 3.87 -20.53
N ASN A 638 -2.51 5.04 -20.87
CA ASN A 638 -1.75 5.21 -22.10
C ASN A 638 -0.52 4.29 -22.19
N ASN A 639 0.05 3.94 -21.04
CA ASN A 639 1.24 3.09 -20.94
C ASN A 639 0.90 1.64 -20.55
N PHE A 640 -0.36 1.22 -20.67
CA PHE A 640 -0.75 -0.15 -20.34
C PHE A 640 -0.18 -1.12 -21.35
N VAL A 641 0.33 -2.24 -20.82
CA VAL A 641 1.00 -3.26 -21.62
C VAL A 641 -0.05 -4.23 -22.10
N ARG A 642 -0.05 -4.48 -23.41
CA ARG A 642 -0.94 -5.43 -24.07
C ARG A 642 -0.28 -6.80 -24.17
N ILE A 643 -1.08 -7.86 -24.12
CA ILE A 643 -0.62 -9.23 -24.29
C ILE A 643 -0.18 -9.40 -25.74
N SER A 644 1.11 -9.71 -25.94
CA SER A 644 1.64 -10.13 -27.23
C SER A 644 1.31 -11.61 -27.45
N HIS A 645 1.87 -12.48 -26.62
CA HIS A 645 1.60 -13.91 -26.63
C HIS A 645 1.92 -14.56 -25.27
N PHE A 646 1.47 -15.81 -25.10
CA PHE A 646 1.84 -16.64 -23.95
C PHE A 646 3.17 -17.36 -24.24
N SER A 647 3.95 -17.65 -23.20
CA SER A 647 5.14 -18.49 -23.33
C SER A 647 4.76 -19.92 -23.71
N ASN A 648 5.50 -20.52 -24.63
CA ASN A 648 5.31 -21.92 -25.07
C ASN A 648 5.55 -22.94 -23.95
N ARG A 649 6.11 -22.52 -22.82
CA ARG A 649 6.34 -23.36 -21.64
C ARG A 649 5.79 -22.68 -20.39
N TYR A 650 5.22 -23.48 -19.49
CA TYR A 650 4.82 -23.07 -18.16
C TYR A 650 5.56 -23.88 -17.09
N ASP A 651 5.78 -23.27 -15.93
CA ASP A 651 6.40 -23.96 -14.80
C ASP A 651 5.32 -24.64 -13.94
N VAL A 652 5.69 -25.77 -13.35
CA VAL A 652 4.89 -26.53 -12.41
C VAL A 652 5.63 -26.53 -11.08
N HIS A 653 4.96 -26.05 -10.03
CA HIS A 653 5.57 -25.90 -8.71
C HIS A 653 4.73 -26.57 -7.63
N ARG A 654 5.42 -27.30 -6.76
CA ARG A 654 4.86 -27.90 -5.54
C ARG A 654 5.25 -27.02 -4.36
N GLY A 655 4.26 -26.34 -3.78
CA GLY A 655 4.38 -25.68 -2.49
C GLY A 655 3.88 -26.59 -1.36
N HIS A 656 3.90 -26.07 -0.13
CA HIS A 656 3.37 -26.78 1.02
C HIS A 656 1.84 -26.90 0.94
N GLY A 657 1.34 -28.11 0.73
CA GLY A 657 -0.10 -28.40 0.64
C GLY A 657 -0.82 -27.74 -0.54
N VAL A 658 -0.07 -27.17 -1.49
CA VAL A 658 -0.60 -26.53 -2.70
C VAL A 658 0.25 -26.91 -3.90
N PHE A 659 -0.41 -27.22 -5.01
CA PHE A 659 0.24 -27.46 -6.29
C PHE A 659 -0.31 -26.47 -7.31
N PHE A 660 0.57 -25.73 -7.98
CA PHE A 660 0.14 -24.67 -8.89
C PHE A 660 0.99 -24.62 -10.16
N ARG A 661 0.40 -24.05 -11.21
CA ARG A 661 1.11 -23.75 -12.45
C ARG A 661 1.45 -22.26 -12.51
N ARG A 662 2.66 -21.93 -12.96
CA ARG A 662 3.09 -20.55 -13.24
C ARG A 662 3.12 -20.34 -14.74
N LEU A 663 2.24 -19.46 -15.22
CA LEU A 663 2.15 -19.07 -16.62
C LEU A 663 2.94 -17.79 -16.85
N THR A 664 3.68 -17.72 -17.95
CA THR A 664 4.42 -16.53 -18.36
C THR A 664 3.72 -15.88 -19.55
N ILE A 665 3.40 -14.59 -19.41
CA ILE A 665 2.78 -13.73 -20.43
C ILE A 665 3.83 -12.73 -20.90
N LEU A 666 3.97 -12.57 -22.21
CA LEU A 666 4.88 -11.61 -22.82
C LEU A 666 4.11 -10.40 -23.32
N GLY A 667 4.54 -9.22 -22.89
CA GLY A 667 3.98 -7.93 -23.27
C GLY A 667 4.43 -7.47 -24.65
N GLN A 668 3.67 -6.55 -25.24
CA GLN A 668 4.03 -5.91 -26.52
C GLN A 668 5.35 -5.12 -26.46
N ASP A 669 5.72 -4.63 -25.28
CA ASP A 669 6.97 -3.94 -24.99
C ASP A 669 8.15 -4.90 -24.70
N GLY A 670 7.91 -6.22 -24.75
CA GLY A 670 8.89 -7.24 -24.40
C GLY A 670 8.99 -7.53 -22.89
N SER A 671 8.16 -6.90 -22.06
CA SER A 671 8.10 -7.19 -20.63
C SER A 671 7.56 -8.60 -20.36
N VAL A 672 8.06 -9.21 -19.27
CA VAL A 672 7.71 -10.57 -18.88
C VAL A 672 6.87 -10.54 -17.61
N HIS A 673 5.63 -11.02 -17.70
CA HIS A 673 4.71 -11.08 -16.57
C HIS A 673 4.42 -12.53 -16.18
N GLN A 674 4.69 -12.89 -14.92
CA GLN A 674 4.51 -14.25 -14.42
C GLN A 674 3.38 -14.33 -13.40
N PHE A 675 2.44 -15.23 -13.66
CA PHE A 675 1.26 -15.45 -12.81
C PHE A 675 1.16 -16.90 -12.36
N MET A 676 1.02 -17.11 -11.07
CA MET A 676 0.59 -18.35 -10.46
C MET A 676 -0.93 -18.50 -10.63
N ILE A 677 -1.37 -19.61 -11.23
CA ILE A 677 -2.77 -19.99 -11.34
C ILE A 677 -3.16 -20.78 -10.09
N GLN A 678 -4.05 -20.21 -9.27
CA GLN A 678 -4.54 -20.84 -8.04
C GLN A 678 -5.91 -21.47 -8.25
N ILE A 679 -5.96 -22.80 -8.16
CA ILE A 679 -7.17 -23.63 -8.27
C ILE A 679 -7.06 -24.76 -7.23
N PRO A 680 -8.00 -24.88 -6.26
CA PRO A 680 -9.10 -23.96 -5.97
C PRO A 680 -8.61 -22.70 -5.22
N ALA A 681 -9.26 -21.56 -5.50
CA ALA A 681 -9.08 -20.35 -4.72
C ALA A 681 -9.63 -20.51 -3.28
N ALA A 682 -8.98 -19.89 -2.30
CA ALA A 682 -9.40 -19.93 -0.91
C ALA A 682 -10.75 -19.19 -0.72
N ARG A 683 -11.59 -19.64 0.21
CA ARG A 683 -12.87 -18.96 0.52
C ARG A 683 -12.68 -17.53 1.03
N THR A 684 -11.54 -17.24 1.66
CA THR A 684 -11.17 -15.92 2.18
C THR A 684 -10.60 -14.98 1.11
N SER A 685 -10.46 -15.42 -0.14
CA SER A 685 -9.79 -14.64 -1.21
C SER A 685 -10.35 -13.24 -1.40
N ARG A 686 -11.68 -13.08 -1.33
CA ARG A 686 -12.34 -11.76 -1.47
C ARG A 686 -12.01 -10.82 -0.31
N ARG A 687 -11.92 -11.36 0.92
CA ARG A 687 -11.50 -10.60 2.10
C ARG A 687 -10.05 -10.14 1.95
N GLU A 688 -9.18 -11.07 1.54
CA GLU A 688 -7.76 -10.81 1.26
C GLU A 688 -7.59 -9.70 0.20
N GLU A 689 -8.30 -9.78 -0.94
CA GLU A 689 -8.22 -8.80 -2.04
C GLU A 689 -8.58 -7.38 -1.59
N ARG A 690 -9.58 -7.22 -0.70
CA ARG A 690 -9.96 -5.91 -0.13
C ARG A 690 -8.86 -5.33 0.76
N ILE A 691 -8.22 -6.16 1.59
CA ILE A 691 -7.11 -5.73 2.43
C ILE A 691 -5.87 -5.39 1.58
N MET A 692 -5.61 -6.16 0.53
CA MET A 692 -4.58 -5.86 -0.47
C MET A 692 -4.80 -4.49 -1.13
N GLN A 693 -6.05 -4.21 -1.52
CA GLN A 693 -6.45 -2.93 -2.10
C GLN A 693 -6.21 -1.76 -1.13
N LEU A 694 -6.58 -1.92 0.16
CA LEU A 694 -6.29 -0.92 1.20
C LEU A 694 -4.80 -0.57 1.26
N PHE A 695 -3.91 -1.57 1.43
CA PHE A 695 -2.47 -1.31 1.56
C PHE A 695 -1.87 -0.73 0.28
N ARG A 696 -2.40 -1.09 -0.89
CA ARG A 696 -1.99 -0.47 -2.15
C ARG A 696 -2.38 1.01 -2.23
N MET A 697 -3.56 1.38 -1.70
CA MET A 697 -3.93 2.80 -1.58
C MET A 697 -3.05 3.56 -0.59
N LEU A 698 -2.57 2.90 0.47
CA LEU A 698 -1.63 3.52 1.42
C LEU A 698 -0.25 3.78 0.79
N ASN A 699 0.19 3.00 -0.21
CA ASN A 699 1.43 3.27 -0.95
C ASN A 699 1.42 4.64 -1.64
N CYS A 700 0.25 5.10 -2.12
CA CYS A 700 0.10 6.45 -2.68
C CYS A 700 0.35 7.54 -1.62
N THR A 701 0.04 7.30 -0.36
CA THR A 701 0.38 8.24 0.73
C THR A 701 1.87 8.17 1.05
N LEU A 702 2.46 6.97 1.11
CA LEU A 702 3.88 6.78 1.37
C LEU A 702 4.77 7.42 0.30
N SER A 703 4.38 7.38 -0.98
CA SER A 703 5.15 7.99 -2.07
C SER A 703 5.21 9.51 -2.01
N ASN A 704 4.17 10.14 -1.43
CA ASN A 704 4.07 11.59 -1.29
C ASN A 704 4.81 12.15 -0.07
N ARG A 705 5.16 11.29 0.90
CA ARG A 705 5.81 11.69 2.16
C ARG A 705 7.33 11.54 2.02
N LYS A 706 8.06 12.59 2.38
CA LYS A 706 9.53 12.66 2.25
C LYS A 706 10.23 11.47 2.90
N GLU A 707 10.01 11.24 4.19
CA GLU A 707 10.76 10.25 4.95
C GLU A 707 10.53 8.82 4.45
N SER A 708 9.33 8.52 3.98
CA SER A 708 8.98 7.25 3.34
C SER A 708 9.58 7.14 1.94
N ARG A 709 9.47 8.18 1.11
CA ARG A 709 10.01 8.20 -0.26
C ARG A 709 11.53 8.12 -0.30
N LYS A 710 12.23 8.83 0.59
CA LYS A 710 13.71 8.79 0.73
C LYS A 710 14.22 7.38 1.02
N ARG A 711 13.46 6.61 1.80
CA ARG A 711 13.77 5.20 2.15
C ARG A 711 13.15 4.19 1.19
N ASN A 712 12.42 4.65 0.17
CA ASN A 712 11.61 3.85 -0.76
C ASN A 712 10.70 2.83 -0.04
N LEU A 713 10.00 3.27 1.01
CA LEU A 713 9.08 2.43 1.78
C LEU A 713 7.80 2.18 0.98
N GLN A 714 7.46 0.92 0.77
CA GLN A 714 6.26 0.48 0.06
C GLN A 714 5.77 -0.84 0.66
N PHE A 715 4.46 -0.98 0.80
CA PHE A 715 3.82 -2.26 1.08
C PHE A 715 3.94 -3.17 -0.14
N ALA A 716 4.61 -4.31 0.04
CA ALA A 716 4.72 -5.35 -0.98
C ALA A 716 3.42 -6.16 -1.02
N VAL A 717 2.55 -5.81 -1.97
CA VAL A 717 1.25 -6.45 -2.17
C VAL A 717 1.19 -6.98 -3.60
N PRO A 718 1.15 -8.31 -3.82
CA PRO A 718 1.12 -8.88 -5.17
C PRO A 718 -0.17 -8.50 -5.91
N LEU A 719 -0.13 -8.50 -7.23
CA LEU A 719 -1.33 -8.33 -8.06
C LEU A 719 -2.14 -9.64 -8.06
N VAL A 720 -3.40 -9.55 -7.65
CA VAL A 720 -4.33 -10.68 -7.61
C VAL A 720 -5.55 -10.33 -8.45
N VAL A 721 -5.84 -11.16 -9.46
CA VAL A 721 -7.01 -10.99 -10.33
C VAL A 721 -7.87 -12.24 -10.24
N PRO A 722 -9.13 -12.13 -9.77
CA PRO A 722 -10.05 -13.24 -9.79
C PRO A 722 -10.63 -13.43 -11.19
N LEU A 723 -10.55 -14.66 -11.71
CA LEU A 723 -11.12 -15.02 -13.00
C LEU A 723 -12.50 -15.67 -12.84
N SER A 724 -12.68 -16.39 -11.73
CA SER A 724 -13.95 -16.97 -11.29
C SER A 724 -13.97 -17.11 -9.76
N PRO A 725 -15.08 -17.52 -9.14
CA PRO A 725 -15.12 -17.81 -7.70
C PRO A 725 -14.10 -18.84 -7.23
N SER A 726 -13.71 -19.78 -8.10
CA SER A 726 -12.79 -20.89 -7.79
C SER A 726 -11.40 -20.73 -8.39
N VAL A 727 -11.19 -19.76 -9.27
CA VAL A 727 -9.92 -19.55 -10.01
C VAL A 727 -9.46 -18.10 -9.88
N ARG A 728 -8.22 -17.91 -9.46
CA ARG A 728 -7.56 -16.60 -9.50
C ARG A 728 -6.13 -16.72 -9.96
N ILE A 729 -5.61 -15.64 -10.53
CA ILE A 729 -4.19 -15.51 -10.88
C ILE A 729 -3.52 -14.54 -9.92
N VAL A 730 -2.32 -14.90 -9.47
CA VAL A 730 -1.52 -14.15 -8.50
C VAL A 730 -0.15 -13.90 -9.11
N GLU A 731 0.30 -12.66 -9.12
CA GLU A 731 1.66 -12.30 -9.54
C GLU A 731 2.69 -13.07 -8.71
N SER A 732 3.50 -13.89 -9.38
CA SER A 732 4.50 -14.74 -8.72
C SER A 732 5.61 -15.11 -9.69
N ASP A 733 6.83 -14.69 -9.37
CA ASP A 733 8.04 -15.07 -10.08
C ASP A 733 8.68 -16.35 -9.50
N ALA A 734 9.70 -16.88 -10.18
CA ALA A 734 10.47 -18.04 -9.70
C ALA A 734 11.45 -17.71 -8.55
N SER A 735 11.67 -16.43 -8.24
CA SER A 735 12.56 -16.03 -7.16
C SER A 735 11.88 -16.08 -5.79
N ILE A 736 10.55 -15.97 -5.74
CA ILE A 736 9.74 -16.09 -4.53
C ILE A 736 9.82 -17.51 -3.97
N ALA A 737 10.22 -17.59 -2.70
CA ALA A 737 10.18 -18.80 -1.88
C ALA A 737 9.40 -18.53 -0.60
N THR A 738 8.73 -19.55 -0.07
CA THR A 738 8.06 -19.43 1.24
C THR A 738 9.03 -19.69 2.39
N LEU A 739 8.75 -19.16 3.57
CA LEU A 739 9.54 -19.49 4.76
C LEU A 739 9.43 -20.99 5.12
N GLN A 740 8.32 -21.64 4.75
CA GLN A 740 8.16 -23.10 4.88
C GLN A 740 9.12 -23.85 3.96
N GLU A 741 9.30 -23.44 2.70
CA GLU A 741 10.27 -24.07 1.78
C GLU A 741 11.70 -23.96 2.32
N VAL A 742 12.03 -22.85 3.00
CA VAL A 742 13.32 -22.66 3.67
C VAL A 742 13.51 -23.66 4.82
N LEU A 743 12.45 -23.92 5.59
CA LEU A 743 12.47 -24.93 6.65
C LEU A 743 12.62 -26.34 6.07
N GLU A 744 11.86 -26.65 5.01
CA GLU A 744 11.89 -27.97 4.38
C GLU A 744 13.28 -28.30 3.81
N ASP A 745 13.95 -27.36 3.13
CA ASP A 745 15.33 -27.53 2.63
C ASP A 745 16.32 -27.82 3.76
N HIS A 746 16.16 -27.13 4.91
CA HIS A 746 16.99 -27.35 6.08
C HIS A 746 16.74 -28.70 6.75
N CYS A 747 15.47 -29.07 6.97
CA CYS A 747 15.12 -30.38 7.54
C CYS A 747 15.60 -31.53 6.66
N GLU A 748 15.44 -31.42 5.33
CA GLU A 748 15.93 -32.41 4.37
C GLU A 748 17.45 -32.56 4.44
N SER A 749 18.19 -31.46 4.58
CA SER A 749 19.66 -31.49 4.72
C SER A 749 20.15 -32.21 5.99
N LEU A 750 19.31 -32.27 7.04
CA LEU A 750 19.58 -32.97 8.30
C LEU A 750 18.99 -34.39 8.34
N GLY A 751 18.25 -34.81 7.32
CA GLY A 751 17.52 -36.08 7.32
C GLY A 751 16.35 -36.13 8.31
N LEU A 752 15.86 -34.97 8.75
CA LEU A 752 14.68 -34.84 9.63
C LEU A 752 13.41 -34.73 8.78
N SER A 753 12.30 -35.26 9.29
CA SER A 753 10.99 -35.01 8.69
C SER A 753 10.52 -33.59 8.99
N LYS A 754 9.74 -33.04 8.07
CA LYS A 754 9.28 -31.64 8.04
C LYS A 754 8.51 -31.22 9.30
N GLU A 755 7.78 -32.16 9.89
CA GLU A 755 6.92 -31.92 11.07
C GLU A 755 7.61 -32.30 12.39
N ASP A 756 8.81 -32.86 12.35
CA ASP A 756 9.50 -33.34 13.56
C ASP A 756 9.68 -32.24 14.61
N PRO A 757 10.00 -30.97 14.28
CA PRO A 757 10.06 -29.90 15.27
C PRO A 757 8.72 -29.68 16.00
N ILE A 758 7.60 -29.79 15.28
CA ILE A 758 6.25 -29.62 15.84
C ILE A 758 5.91 -30.82 16.73
N LEU A 759 6.18 -32.04 16.26
CA LEU A 759 5.90 -33.27 17.00
C LEU A 759 6.74 -33.40 18.26
N ALA A 760 8.04 -33.12 18.17
CA ALA A 760 8.96 -33.16 19.31
C ALA A 760 8.54 -32.18 20.40
N TYR A 761 8.17 -30.95 20.03
CA TYR A 761 7.60 -29.99 20.97
C TYR A 761 6.33 -30.53 21.63
N THR A 762 5.40 -31.03 20.82
CA THR A 762 4.08 -31.47 21.28
C THR A 762 4.16 -32.65 22.23
N GLU A 763 5.02 -33.64 21.95
CA GLU A 763 5.23 -34.79 22.83
C GLU A 763 5.85 -34.39 24.17
N ARG A 764 6.81 -33.47 24.14
CA ARG A 764 7.45 -32.99 25.37
C ARG A 764 6.43 -32.30 26.27
N ILE A 765 5.56 -31.45 25.70
CA ILE A 765 4.44 -30.82 26.42
C ILE A 765 3.47 -31.86 26.99
N ARG A 766 3.12 -32.88 26.19
CA ARG A 766 2.26 -33.97 26.66
C ARG A 766 2.86 -34.71 27.85
N THR A 767 4.18 -35.00 27.84
CA THR A 767 4.84 -35.66 28.97
C THR A 767 4.79 -34.83 30.24
N MET A 768 4.92 -33.51 30.14
CA MET A 768 4.83 -32.61 31.30
C MET A 768 3.42 -32.57 31.90
N HIS A 769 2.38 -32.51 31.08
CA HIS A 769 1.00 -32.46 31.56
C HIS A 769 0.50 -33.79 32.15
N ARG A 770 1.21 -34.90 31.90
CA ARG A 770 0.92 -36.23 32.48
C ARG A 770 1.73 -36.55 33.75
N GLN A 771 2.62 -35.66 34.17
CA GLN A 771 3.41 -35.86 35.39
C GLN A 771 2.53 -35.70 36.64
N GLU A 772 2.68 -36.61 37.60
CA GLU A 772 2.06 -36.50 38.92
C GLU A 772 3.14 -36.21 39.99
N PRO A 773 2.98 -35.19 40.84
CA PRO A 773 1.87 -34.21 40.91
C PRO A 773 1.85 -33.23 39.71
N PRO A 774 0.69 -32.64 39.37
CA PRO A 774 0.57 -31.71 38.26
C PRO A 774 1.40 -30.44 38.50
N LEU A 775 2.17 -30.04 37.49
CA LEU A 775 3.00 -28.84 37.52
C LEU A 775 2.16 -27.56 37.62
N ASN A 776 2.67 -26.57 38.36
CA ASN A 776 2.05 -25.25 38.46
C ASN A 776 2.15 -24.48 37.13
N ARG A 777 1.28 -23.49 36.92
CA ARG A 777 1.30 -22.66 35.69
C ARG A 777 2.65 -22.01 35.41
N SER A 778 3.37 -21.58 36.45
CA SER A 778 4.71 -20.99 36.30
C SER A 778 5.75 -22.02 35.86
N GLU A 779 5.68 -23.24 36.41
CA GLU A 779 6.58 -24.34 36.06
C GLU A 779 6.35 -24.81 34.63
N ILE A 780 5.10 -24.88 34.17
CA ILE A 780 4.76 -25.19 32.77
C ILE A 780 5.32 -24.14 31.80
N LEU A 781 5.28 -22.85 32.18
CA LEU A 781 5.85 -21.79 31.35
C LEU A 781 7.38 -21.86 31.28
N ALA A 782 8.04 -22.17 32.41
CA ALA A 782 9.48 -22.37 32.44
C ALA A 782 9.89 -23.58 31.60
N ALA A 783 9.18 -24.70 31.73
CA ALA A 783 9.46 -25.90 30.95
C ALA A 783 9.19 -25.70 29.45
N ARG A 784 8.14 -24.94 29.06
CA ARG A 784 7.94 -24.52 27.67
C ARG A 784 9.13 -23.74 27.10
N GLN A 785 9.73 -22.88 27.91
CA GLN A 785 10.91 -22.13 27.52
C GLN A 785 12.12 -23.06 27.35
N GLU A 786 12.34 -23.99 28.27
CA GLU A 786 13.43 -24.99 28.16
C GLU A 786 13.29 -25.83 26.88
N VAL A 787 12.09 -26.33 26.58
CA VAL A 787 11.81 -27.08 25.34
C VAL A 787 12.05 -26.21 24.11
N PHE A 788 11.66 -24.93 24.17
CA PHE A 788 11.91 -24.01 23.07
C PHE A 788 13.42 -23.82 22.84
N GLU A 789 14.20 -23.61 23.88
CA GLU A 789 15.66 -23.44 23.79
C GLU A 789 16.34 -24.74 23.30
N GLU A 790 15.91 -25.91 23.79
CA GLU A 790 16.42 -27.20 23.36
C GLU A 790 16.21 -27.44 21.85
N LEU A 791 14.98 -27.25 21.38
CA LEU A 791 14.62 -27.45 19.97
C LEU A 791 15.27 -26.41 19.05
N SER A 792 15.41 -25.18 19.52
CA SER A 792 16.12 -24.13 18.78
C SER A 792 17.59 -24.48 18.60
N ASN A 793 18.21 -25.16 19.56
CA ASN A 793 19.61 -25.57 19.46
C ASN A 793 19.80 -26.85 18.65
N LYS A 794 18.88 -27.83 18.79
CA LYS A 794 19.04 -29.17 18.18
C LYS A 794 18.45 -29.30 16.77
N MET A 795 17.33 -28.64 16.47
CA MET A 795 16.56 -28.88 15.24
C MET A 795 16.52 -27.65 14.34
N VAL A 796 16.15 -26.48 14.87
CA VAL A 796 15.95 -25.24 14.09
C VAL A 796 16.82 -24.11 14.67
N PRO A 797 18.11 -24.06 14.30
CA PRO A 797 19.01 -22.99 14.76
C PRO A 797 18.58 -21.62 14.24
N ASP A 798 19.12 -20.57 14.85
CA ASP A 798 18.82 -19.18 14.52
C ASP A 798 19.41 -18.71 13.18
N ASP A 799 20.16 -19.55 12.46
CA ASP A 799 20.89 -19.18 11.25
C ASP A 799 20.40 -19.86 9.97
N VAL A 800 19.29 -20.63 10.04
CA VAL A 800 18.69 -21.34 8.91
C VAL A 800 18.39 -20.39 7.75
N LEU A 801 17.66 -19.31 8.03
CA LEU A 801 17.31 -18.32 7.02
C LEU A 801 18.55 -17.64 6.41
N LYS A 802 19.55 -17.33 7.25
CA LYS A 802 20.80 -16.71 6.82
C LYS A 802 21.59 -17.64 5.90
N LYS A 803 21.71 -18.93 6.23
CA LYS A 803 22.39 -19.94 5.41
C LYS A 803 21.71 -20.08 4.05
N TYR A 804 20.39 -20.23 4.02
CA TYR A 804 19.62 -20.37 2.78
C TYR A 804 19.77 -19.15 1.84
N LEU A 805 19.64 -17.94 2.38
CA LEU A 805 19.78 -16.73 1.57
C LEU A 805 21.23 -16.50 1.11
N THR A 806 22.22 -16.83 1.95
CA THR A 806 23.63 -16.74 1.55
C THR A 806 23.97 -17.72 0.43
N LYS A 807 23.43 -18.95 0.48
CA LYS A 807 23.58 -19.97 -0.57
C LYS A 807 22.93 -19.55 -1.90
N SER A 808 21.87 -18.73 -1.84
CA SER A 808 21.15 -18.28 -3.02
C SER A 808 21.83 -17.14 -3.78
N MET A 809 22.75 -16.41 -3.15
CA MET A 809 23.37 -15.20 -3.70
C MET A 809 24.75 -15.49 -4.31
N ALA A 810 25.09 -14.82 -5.41
CA ALA A 810 26.37 -14.98 -6.09
C ALA A 810 27.50 -14.17 -5.43
N SER A 811 27.20 -12.94 -4.99
CA SER A 811 28.18 -12.02 -4.38
C SER A 811 27.79 -11.58 -2.97
N PRO A 812 28.76 -11.30 -2.08
CA PRO A 812 28.51 -10.61 -0.81
C PRO A 812 27.82 -9.25 -0.97
N ASN A 813 28.03 -8.56 -2.10
CA ASN A 813 27.36 -7.30 -2.40
C ASN A 813 25.84 -7.52 -2.56
N ASP A 814 25.45 -8.54 -3.33
CA ASP A 814 24.06 -8.91 -3.55
C ASP A 814 23.38 -9.29 -2.23
N LEU A 815 24.09 -10.03 -1.39
CA LEU A 815 23.62 -10.39 -0.05
C LEU A 815 23.37 -9.16 0.83
N TRP A 816 24.26 -8.16 0.77
CA TRP A 816 24.08 -6.91 1.52
C TRP A 816 22.86 -6.12 1.01
N HIS A 817 22.71 -6.00 -0.30
CA HIS A 817 21.55 -5.37 -0.93
C HIS A 817 20.25 -6.08 -0.57
N LEU A 818 20.23 -7.42 -0.68
CA LEU A 818 19.10 -8.25 -0.30
C LEU A 818 18.75 -8.04 1.17
N ARG A 819 19.73 -8.08 2.08
CA ARG A 819 19.51 -7.84 3.51
C ARG A 819 18.91 -6.47 3.77
N LYS A 820 19.43 -5.42 3.11
CA LYS A 820 18.91 -4.05 3.23
C LYS A 820 17.45 -3.95 2.75
N HIS A 821 17.16 -4.44 1.55
CA HIS A 821 15.81 -4.41 0.99
C HIS A 821 14.82 -5.26 1.79
N MET A 822 15.24 -6.44 2.24
CA MET A 822 14.45 -7.31 3.10
C MET A 822 14.15 -6.68 4.46
N THR A 823 15.11 -5.97 5.07
CA THR A 823 14.88 -5.25 6.34
C THR A 823 13.83 -4.14 6.16
N THR A 824 13.92 -3.39 5.06
CA THR A 824 12.93 -2.37 4.73
C THR A 824 11.55 -2.98 4.45
N SER A 825 11.49 -4.07 3.67
CA SER A 825 10.22 -4.77 3.38
C SER A 825 9.62 -5.42 4.63
N MET A 826 10.45 -5.91 5.55
CA MET A 826 10.03 -6.44 6.84
C MET A 826 9.34 -5.36 7.68
N SER A 827 9.83 -4.12 7.65
CA SER A 827 9.17 -3.01 8.35
C SER A 827 7.74 -2.79 7.85
N SER A 828 7.53 -2.87 6.53
CA SER A 828 6.20 -2.76 5.92
C SER A 828 5.34 -3.97 6.30
N PHE A 829 5.88 -5.20 6.25
CA PHE A 829 5.17 -6.41 6.67
C PHE A 829 4.72 -6.38 8.14
N ILE A 830 5.61 -5.95 9.05
CA ILE A 830 5.30 -5.79 10.49
C ILE A 830 4.20 -4.74 10.68
N PHE A 831 4.28 -3.61 9.98
CA PHE A 831 3.26 -2.57 10.07
C PHE A 831 1.89 -3.11 9.63
N MET A 832 1.80 -3.79 8.48
CA MET A 832 0.52 -4.34 7.98
C MET A 832 -0.10 -5.32 8.97
N THR A 833 0.71 -6.27 9.46
CA THR A 833 0.22 -7.36 10.31
C THR A 833 -0.18 -6.88 11.70
N TYR A 834 0.54 -5.92 12.27
CA TYR A 834 0.22 -5.35 13.58
C TYR A 834 -1.03 -4.44 13.54
N VAL A 835 -1.06 -3.49 12.59
CA VAL A 835 -2.10 -2.46 12.54
C VAL A 835 -3.48 -3.07 12.28
N MET A 836 -3.57 -4.01 11.33
CA MET A 836 -4.82 -4.73 11.04
C MET A 836 -5.06 -5.95 11.92
N SER A 837 -4.18 -6.24 12.89
CA SER A 837 -4.30 -7.42 13.78
C SER A 837 -4.51 -8.73 13.01
N MET A 838 -3.74 -8.90 11.95
CA MET A 838 -3.74 -10.16 11.19
C MET A 838 -3.20 -11.27 12.11
N ALA A 839 -3.78 -12.46 12.07
CA ALA A 839 -3.34 -13.63 12.83
C ALA A 839 -2.88 -14.74 11.87
N ASP A 840 -2.37 -15.83 12.44
CA ASP A 840 -2.07 -17.08 11.73
C ASP A 840 -0.97 -16.93 10.66
N ARG A 841 0.13 -16.28 11.06
CA ARG A 841 1.34 -16.04 10.25
C ARG A 841 2.25 -17.27 10.19
N ARG A 842 1.73 -18.39 9.71
CA ARG A 842 2.51 -19.63 9.52
C ARG A 842 3.61 -19.44 8.47
N PRO A 843 4.74 -20.18 8.55
CA PRO A 843 5.84 -20.06 7.59
C PRO A 843 5.40 -20.23 6.13
N GLN A 844 4.41 -21.07 5.86
CA GLN A 844 3.87 -21.31 4.50
C GLN A 844 3.20 -20.08 3.87
N ARG A 845 2.77 -19.11 4.69
CA ARG A 845 2.08 -17.91 4.22
C ARG A 845 3.01 -16.74 3.98
N ILE A 846 4.28 -16.81 4.42
CA ILE A 846 5.26 -15.73 4.30
C ILE A 846 6.13 -16.00 3.09
N HIS A 847 6.08 -15.10 2.12
CA HIS A 847 6.76 -15.21 0.83
C HIS A 847 7.90 -14.19 0.76
N ILE A 848 9.09 -14.65 0.36
CA ILE A 848 10.31 -13.84 0.26
C ILE A 848 10.85 -13.96 -1.16
N SER A 849 10.96 -12.84 -1.88
CA SER A 849 11.62 -12.80 -3.19
C SER A 849 13.14 -12.77 -3.02
N ARG A 850 13.82 -13.79 -3.55
CA ARG A 850 15.29 -13.85 -3.55
C ARG A 850 15.93 -12.79 -4.44
N ALA A 851 15.25 -12.34 -5.49
CA ALA A 851 15.77 -11.33 -6.41
C ALA A 851 15.63 -9.89 -5.85
N THR A 852 14.54 -9.59 -5.15
CA THR A 852 14.22 -8.20 -4.73
C THR A 852 14.27 -7.97 -3.23
N GLY A 853 14.24 -9.02 -2.41
CA GLY A 853 14.10 -8.93 -0.96
C GLY A 853 12.71 -8.50 -0.49
N LYS A 854 11.72 -8.36 -1.40
CA LYS A 854 10.34 -8.04 -1.02
C LYS A 854 9.71 -9.21 -0.28
N MET A 855 9.05 -8.89 0.82
CA MET A 855 8.32 -9.81 1.68
C MET A 855 6.83 -9.51 1.63
N HIS A 856 6.02 -10.52 1.33
CA HIS A 856 4.56 -10.41 1.36
C HIS A 856 3.95 -11.64 2.03
N THR A 857 2.66 -11.57 2.35
CA THR A 857 1.94 -12.69 2.95
C THR A 857 0.69 -13.00 2.17
N SER A 858 0.37 -14.29 2.07
CA SER A 858 -0.94 -14.76 1.62
C SER A 858 -1.92 -14.82 2.80
N ASP A 859 -3.22 -14.79 2.50
CA ASP A 859 -4.34 -14.82 3.45
C ASP A 859 -4.31 -13.64 4.44
N MET A 860 -4.19 -12.41 3.91
CA MET A 860 -4.20 -11.15 4.67
C MET A 860 -5.58 -10.84 5.28
N VAL A 861 -5.97 -11.63 6.29
CA VAL A 861 -7.28 -11.54 6.94
C VAL A 861 -7.13 -11.03 8.37
N PRO A 862 -7.82 -9.94 8.76
CA PRO A 862 -7.84 -9.45 10.12
C PRO A 862 -8.52 -10.45 11.08
N SER A 863 -7.95 -10.61 12.27
CA SER A 863 -8.56 -11.40 13.35
C SER A 863 -9.64 -10.60 14.07
N ILE A 864 -10.81 -11.21 14.24
CA ILE A 864 -11.95 -10.64 14.96
C ILE A 864 -12.29 -11.57 16.13
N VAL A 865 -12.55 -11.00 17.30
CA VAL A 865 -12.89 -11.77 18.51
C VAL A 865 -14.18 -12.58 18.30
N PRO A 866 -14.23 -13.86 18.72
CA PRO A 866 -15.49 -14.61 18.75
C PRO A 866 -16.53 -13.90 19.64
N GLY A 867 -17.72 -13.64 19.11
CA GLY A 867 -18.83 -13.01 19.83
C GLY A 867 -18.87 -11.47 19.83
N LYS A 868 -17.79 -10.77 19.43
CA LYS A 868 -17.78 -9.30 19.32
C LYS A 868 -17.01 -8.83 18.08
N PRO A 869 -17.54 -7.89 17.28
CA PRO A 869 -16.90 -7.41 16.05
C PRO A 869 -15.72 -6.45 16.32
N GLU A 870 -14.75 -6.88 17.13
CA GLU A 870 -13.55 -6.09 17.47
C GLU A 870 -12.29 -6.72 16.88
N LEU A 871 -11.46 -5.87 16.27
CA LEU A 871 -10.16 -6.23 15.70
C LEU A 871 -9.10 -6.34 16.81
N VAL A 872 -8.86 -7.57 17.26
CA VAL A 872 -7.91 -7.86 18.35
C VAL A 872 -6.89 -8.87 17.87
N HIS A 873 -5.66 -8.66 18.32
CA HIS A 873 -4.57 -9.58 18.08
C HIS A 873 -4.66 -10.74 19.08
N GLY A 874 -4.73 -11.97 18.57
CA GLY A 874 -4.95 -13.18 19.38
C GLY A 874 -3.69 -13.98 19.73
N GLU A 875 -2.51 -13.54 19.31
CA GLU A 875 -1.24 -14.25 19.55
C GLU A 875 -0.41 -13.59 20.67
N PRO A 876 0.47 -14.33 21.38
CA PRO A 876 1.26 -13.78 22.48
C PRO A 876 2.32 -12.75 22.06
N VAL A 877 2.73 -12.76 20.78
CA VAL A 877 3.72 -11.83 20.21
C VAL A 877 3.04 -10.81 19.28
N PRO A 878 3.31 -9.50 19.40
CA PRO A 878 2.58 -8.48 18.64
C PRO A 878 2.71 -8.62 17.12
N PHE A 879 3.83 -9.15 16.64
CA PHE A 879 4.06 -9.51 15.24
C PHE A 879 5.15 -10.59 15.17
N ARG A 880 5.27 -11.27 14.03
CA ARG A 880 6.31 -12.30 13.84
C ARG A 880 7.66 -11.64 13.60
N PHE A 881 8.55 -11.71 14.60
CA PHE A 881 9.95 -11.31 14.46
C PHE A 881 10.85 -12.29 15.23
N THR A 882 11.12 -13.42 14.60
CA THR A 882 11.75 -14.62 15.18
C THR A 882 13.28 -14.52 15.20
N PRO A 883 13.97 -15.42 15.94
CA PRO A 883 15.44 -15.44 16.01
C PRO A 883 16.11 -15.49 14.63
N ASN A 884 15.57 -16.24 13.67
CA ASN A 884 16.10 -16.34 12.31
C ASN A 884 16.08 -14.99 11.55
N PHE A 885 15.01 -14.21 11.68
CA PHE A 885 14.97 -12.85 11.12
C PHE A 885 15.96 -11.92 11.82
N GLN A 886 16.06 -12.01 13.16
CA GLN A 886 17.00 -11.19 13.93
C GLN A 886 18.46 -11.47 13.52
N ARG A 887 18.82 -12.76 13.37
CA ARG A 887 20.17 -13.18 12.99
C ARG A 887 20.55 -12.76 11.58
N PHE A 888 19.59 -12.80 10.64
CA PHE A 888 19.83 -12.35 9.27
C PHE A 888 20.00 -10.83 9.16
N ILE A 889 19.15 -10.06 9.84
CA ILE A 889 19.17 -8.58 9.81
C ILE A 889 20.36 -8.02 10.62
N GLY A 890 20.62 -8.59 11.78
CA GLY A 890 21.65 -8.17 12.72
C GLY A 890 21.27 -6.93 13.55
N PRO A 891 21.99 -6.65 14.65
CA PRO A 891 21.62 -5.61 15.63
C PRO A 891 21.56 -4.20 15.02
N HIS A 892 22.55 -3.83 14.21
CA HIS A 892 22.57 -2.54 13.52
C HIS A 892 21.38 -2.35 12.55
N GLY A 893 20.94 -3.43 11.91
CA GLY A 893 19.78 -3.40 11.03
C GLY A 893 18.46 -3.25 11.80
N ILE A 894 18.37 -3.86 12.98
CA ILE A 894 17.21 -3.78 13.87
C ILE A 894 17.08 -2.35 14.44
N GLU A 895 18.12 -1.85 15.12
CA GLU A 895 18.08 -0.55 15.79
C GLU A 895 18.08 0.63 14.82
N GLY A 896 18.70 0.48 13.64
CA GLY A 896 18.82 1.53 12.64
C GLY A 896 17.72 1.46 11.58
N LEU A 897 17.78 0.45 10.71
CA LEU A 897 16.97 0.43 9.49
C LEU A 897 15.52 0.01 9.73
N LEU A 898 15.30 -1.04 10.53
CA LEU A 898 13.97 -1.59 10.79
C LEU A 898 13.10 -0.61 11.59
N THR A 899 13.60 -0.15 12.74
CA THR A 899 12.91 0.80 13.63
C THR A 899 12.61 2.12 12.92
N SER A 900 13.59 2.71 12.23
CA SER A 900 13.41 4.00 11.56
C SER A 900 12.43 3.90 10.38
N SER A 901 12.44 2.79 9.65
CA SER A 901 11.48 2.54 8.56
C SER A 901 10.07 2.30 9.10
N LEU A 902 9.93 1.60 10.22
CA LEU A 902 8.64 1.37 10.86
C LEU A 902 8.01 2.68 11.36
N VAL A 903 8.81 3.49 12.08
CA VAL A 903 8.38 4.80 12.58
C VAL A 903 8.06 5.74 11.40
N ALA A 904 8.89 5.76 10.35
CA ALA A 904 8.63 6.58 9.17
C ALA A 904 7.33 6.18 8.44
N THR A 905 7.06 4.88 8.31
CA THR A 905 5.81 4.35 7.73
C THR A 905 4.61 4.79 8.57
N ALA A 906 4.68 4.60 9.90
CA ALA A 906 3.60 4.95 10.80
C ALA A 906 3.35 6.47 10.85
N ARG A 907 4.41 7.29 10.86
CA ARG A 907 4.29 8.76 10.82
C ARG A 907 3.67 9.25 9.52
N ALA A 908 4.13 8.74 8.38
CA ALA A 908 3.60 9.12 7.07
C ALA A 908 2.08 8.92 6.95
N LEU A 909 1.53 7.92 7.63
CA LEU A 909 0.10 7.60 7.64
C LEU A 909 -0.67 8.32 8.76
N THR A 910 -0.02 8.67 9.89
CA THR A 910 -0.69 9.30 11.05
C THR A 910 -0.53 10.83 11.12
N GLU A 911 0.36 11.44 10.34
CA GLU A 911 0.66 12.88 10.38
C GLU A 911 -0.52 13.80 10.02
N SER A 912 -1.47 13.32 9.22
CA SER A 912 -2.71 14.05 8.94
C SER A 912 -3.80 13.56 9.90
N GLU A 913 -4.46 14.49 10.57
CA GLU A 913 -5.47 14.22 11.61
C GLU A 913 -6.51 13.16 11.18
N TYR A 914 -6.84 13.05 9.88
CA TYR A 914 -7.91 12.16 9.39
C TYR A 914 -7.55 11.27 8.18
N ASP A 915 -6.34 11.33 7.60
CA ASP A 915 -6.05 10.64 6.32
C ASP A 915 -6.11 9.11 6.45
N LEU A 916 -5.62 8.53 7.55
CA LEU A 916 -5.69 7.08 7.78
C LEU A 916 -7.10 6.62 8.13
N GLU A 917 -7.79 7.32 9.04
CA GLU A 917 -9.17 7.03 9.45
C GLU A 917 -10.09 6.97 8.22
N HIS A 918 -10.02 8.00 7.37
CA HIS A 918 -10.81 8.11 6.16
C HIS A 918 -10.58 6.94 5.21
N ARG A 919 -9.32 6.53 5.01
CA ARG A 919 -8.98 5.40 4.12
C ARG A 919 -9.42 4.06 4.68
N LEU A 920 -9.43 3.88 6.00
CA LEU A 920 -9.86 2.64 6.65
C LEU A 920 -11.38 2.43 6.63
N SER A 921 -12.15 3.52 6.59
CA SER A 921 -13.61 3.51 6.82
C SER A 921 -14.39 2.44 6.04
N ILE A 922 -14.24 2.42 4.71
CA ILE A 922 -14.96 1.47 3.85
C ILE A 922 -14.48 0.02 4.07
N PHE A 923 -13.18 -0.21 4.22
CA PHE A 923 -12.61 -1.55 4.33
C PHE A 923 -12.93 -2.21 5.67
N VAL A 924 -12.87 -1.44 6.77
CA VAL A 924 -13.22 -1.94 8.10
C VAL A 924 -14.72 -2.24 8.18
N ARG A 925 -15.57 -1.41 7.57
CA ARG A 925 -17.01 -1.68 7.43
C ARG A 925 -17.29 -2.99 6.70
N GLU A 926 -16.59 -3.22 5.61
CA GLU A 926 -16.72 -4.42 4.80
C GLU A 926 -16.33 -5.67 5.60
N GLU A 927 -15.23 -5.62 6.36
CA GLU A 927 -14.82 -6.73 7.23
C GLU A 927 -15.82 -7.00 8.36
N ILE A 928 -16.31 -5.96 9.06
CA ILE A 928 -17.31 -6.11 10.12
C ILE A 928 -18.63 -6.64 9.56
N SER A 929 -19.06 -6.13 8.40
CA SER A 929 -20.28 -6.63 7.72
C SER A 929 -20.15 -8.10 7.33
N THR A 930 -18.96 -8.51 6.88
CA THR A 930 -18.66 -9.91 6.55
C THR A 930 -18.71 -10.77 7.82
N TRP A 931 -18.23 -10.27 8.95
CA TRP A 931 -18.30 -10.97 10.24
C TRP A 931 -19.75 -11.19 10.72
N PHE A 932 -20.62 -10.17 10.63
CA PHE A 932 -22.04 -10.33 10.97
C PHE A 932 -22.70 -11.40 10.09
N THR A 933 -22.36 -11.41 8.81
CA THR A 933 -22.83 -12.42 7.85
C THR A 933 -22.39 -13.83 8.25
N MET A 934 -21.10 -14.01 8.55
CA MET A 934 -20.55 -15.32 8.94
C MET A 934 -21.10 -15.80 10.27
N SER A 935 -21.37 -14.89 11.20
CA SER A 935 -21.92 -15.20 12.53
C SER A 935 -23.44 -15.43 12.53
N LYS A 936 -24.12 -15.27 11.37
CA LYS A 936 -25.59 -15.26 11.24
C LYS A 936 -26.28 -14.32 12.23
N ALA A 937 -25.58 -13.27 12.67
CA ALA A 937 -26.10 -12.28 13.61
C ALA A 937 -26.75 -11.16 12.80
N GLU A 938 -27.93 -10.69 13.22
CA GLU A 938 -28.57 -9.55 12.56
C GLU A 938 -27.69 -8.30 12.67
N PRO A 939 -27.54 -7.52 11.57
CA PRO A 939 -26.86 -6.23 11.62
C PRO A 939 -27.66 -5.29 12.53
N ARG A 940 -27.21 -5.11 13.77
CA ARG A 940 -27.86 -4.20 14.74
C ARG A 940 -27.75 -2.74 14.24
N ALA A 941 -28.70 -1.90 14.68
CA ALA A 941 -28.72 -0.45 14.45
C ALA A 941 -27.39 0.28 14.75
N ASN A 942 -26.48 -0.34 15.50
CA ASN A 942 -25.19 0.22 15.93
C ASN A 942 -24.00 -0.21 15.05
N LEU A 943 -24.21 -0.68 13.80
CA LEU A 943 -23.11 -1.07 12.89
C LEU A 943 -22.08 0.06 12.73
N ARG A 944 -22.55 1.31 12.63
CA ARG A 944 -21.69 2.50 12.55
C ARG A 944 -20.72 2.59 13.74
N ASP A 945 -21.21 2.40 14.96
CA ASP A 945 -20.41 2.54 16.17
C ASP A 945 -19.34 1.45 16.28
N TYR A 946 -19.68 0.21 15.91
CA TYR A 946 -18.69 -0.87 15.85
C TYR A 946 -17.59 -0.58 14.83
N VAL A 947 -17.95 -0.01 13.68
CA VAL A 947 -16.97 0.38 12.66
C VAL A 947 -16.07 1.51 13.15
N LEU A 948 -16.64 2.56 13.73
CA LEU A 948 -15.84 3.69 14.28
C LEU A 948 -14.90 3.22 15.39
N ASN A 949 -15.39 2.41 16.34
CA ASN A 949 -14.56 1.84 17.40
C ASN A 949 -13.42 0.97 16.86
N ALA A 950 -13.67 0.19 15.81
CA ALA A 950 -12.64 -0.63 15.17
C ALA A 950 -11.61 0.24 14.43
N ILE A 951 -12.03 1.29 13.74
CA ILE A 951 -11.11 2.25 13.08
C ILE A 951 -10.25 2.94 14.14
N ASP A 952 -10.83 3.42 15.23
CA ASP A 952 -10.10 4.07 16.33
C ASP A 952 -9.08 3.12 16.98
N ALA A 953 -9.40 1.82 17.10
CA ALA A 953 -8.44 0.83 17.57
C ALA A 953 -7.25 0.67 16.61
N VAL A 954 -7.50 0.63 15.29
CA VAL A 954 -6.46 0.53 14.26
C VAL A 954 -5.60 1.80 14.22
N VAL A 955 -6.21 2.98 14.28
CA VAL A 955 -5.51 4.27 14.30
C VAL A 955 -4.65 4.41 15.55
N ARG A 956 -5.16 4.02 16.73
CA ARG A 956 -4.36 4.01 17.97
C ARG A 956 -3.13 3.11 17.87
N LYS A 957 -3.26 1.91 17.29
CA LYS A 957 -2.10 1.01 17.03
C LYS A 957 -1.07 1.68 16.11
N ALA A 958 -1.51 2.35 15.04
CA ALA A 958 -0.61 3.09 14.16
C ALA A 958 0.06 4.29 14.86
N GLN A 959 -0.63 4.99 15.76
CA GLN A 959 -0.08 6.10 16.55
C GLN A 959 0.98 5.63 17.57
N VAL A 960 0.82 4.45 18.16
CA VAL A 960 1.85 3.82 19.00
C VAL A 960 3.11 3.55 18.19
N MET A 961 2.99 2.98 16.97
CA MET A 961 4.13 2.77 16.08
C MET A 961 4.77 4.07 15.56
N SER A 962 4.02 5.18 15.52
CA SER A 962 4.57 6.48 15.12
C SER A 962 5.30 7.21 16.26
N CYS A 963 5.30 6.62 17.47
CA CYS A 963 5.81 7.22 18.71
C CYS A 963 5.24 8.62 18.92
N LYS A 964 3.91 8.75 18.80
CA LYS A 964 3.20 10.03 18.97
C LYS A 964 3.32 10.54 20.41
N TYR A 965 3.12 9.67 21.39
CA TYR A 965 3.16 10.02 22.81
C TYR A 965 4.52 10.58 23.26
N GLU A 966 5.63 10.00 22.79
CA GLU A 966 6.98 10.49 23.11
C GLU A 966 7.30 11.82 22.43
N ARG A 967 6.68 12.11 21.28
CA ARG A 967 6.86 13.38 20.55
C ARG A 967 6.07 14.54 21.13
N GLU A 968 4.88 14.26 21.63
CA GLU A 968 3.98 15.28 22.20
C GLU A 968 4.32 15.57 23.67
N LYS A 969 5.15 14.75 24.30
CA LYS A 969 5.70 15.06 25.62
C LYS A 969 6.57 16.31 25.57
N PRO A 970 6.46 17.20 26.57
CA PRO A 970 7.33 18.36 26.66
C PRO A 970 8.80 17.92 26.77
N PRO A 971 9.75 18.73 26.24
CA PRO A 971 11.17 18.39 26.15
C PRO A 971 11.90 18.23 27.50
N SER A 972 11.19 18.30 28.64
CA SER A 972 11.77 18.18 29.98
C SER A 972 12.22 16.75 30.35
N ALA A 973 11.78 15.72 29.60
CA ALA A 973 12.26 14.35 29.77
C ALA A 973 12.92 13.86 28.47
N VAL A 974 14.24 13.59 28.51
CA VAL A 974 14.98 13.01 27.39
C VAL A 974 14.61 11.54 27.25
N VAL A 975 13.56 11.27 26.48
CA VAL A 975 13.12 9.91 26.16
C VAL A 975 13.54 9.56 24.73
N PRO A 976 14.10 8.36 24.46
CA PRO A 976 14.38 7.92 23.10
C PRO A 976 13.12 7.96 22.22
N VAL A 977 13.22 8.62 21.06
CA VAL A 977 12.10 8.86 20.14
C VAL A 977 11.48 7.56 19.58
N THR A 978 12.19 6.43 19.68
CA THR A 978 11.79 5.12 19.16
C THR A 978 11.38 4.12 20.26
N GLN A 979 11.20 4.57 21.51
CA GLN A 979 11.00 3.68 22.66
C GLN A 979 9.80 2.73 22.50
N SER A 980 8.61 3.22 22.14
CA SER A 980 7.43 2.35 21.96
C SER A 980 7.67 1.25 20.93
N VAL A 981 8.32 1.57 19.81
CA VAL A 981 8.64 0.58 18.77
C VAL A 981 9.66 -0.44 19.27
N MET A 982 10.69 0.01 19.99
CA MET A 982 11.67 -0.90 20.58
C MET A 982 11.04 -1.85 21.61
N GLN A 983 10.12 -1.36 22.44
CA GLN A 983 9.37 -2.21 23.38
C GLN A 983 8.52 -3.26 22.65
N LEU A 984 7.87 -2.89 21.53
CA LEU A 984 7.15 -3.86 20.70
C LEU A 984 8.07 -4.91 20.08
N ILE A 985 9.27 -4.50 19.61
CA ILE A 985 10.28 -5.43 19.10
C ILE A 985 10.73 -6.38 20.23
N ILE A 986 11.08 -5.87 21.40
CA ILE A 986 11.47 -6.69 22.56
C ILE A 986 10.37 -7.67 22.96
N ALA A 987 9.10 -7.24 22.95
CA ALA A 987 7.97 -8.10 23.23
C ALA A 987 7.79 -9.21 22.17
N ALA A 988 8.08 -8.93 20.90
CA ALA A 988 8.04 -9.89 19.80
C ALA A 988 9.20 -10.89 19.80
N THR A 989 10.38 -10.47 20.26
CA THR A 989 11.60 -11.29 20.28
C THR A 989 11.81 -12.05 21.59
N SER A 990 11.03 -11.74 22.63
CA SER A 990 11.15 -12.36 23.95
C SER A 990 10.93 -13.89 23.87
N PRO A 991 11.91 -14.72 24.29
CA PRO A 991 11.77 -16.18 24.32
C PRO A 991 10.55 -16.64 25.11
N ILE A 992 10.19 -15.91 26.18
CA ILE A 992 9.03 -16.19 27.04
C ILE A 992 7.71 -16.00 26.27
N ASN A 993 7.63 -15.03 25.35
CA ASN A 993 6.42 -14.83 24.55
C ASN A 993 6.39 -15.76 23.35
N LEU A 994 7.55 -16.06 22.76
CA LEU A 994 7.68 -17.03 21.67
C LEU A 994 7.34 -18.45 22.10
N SER A 995 7.72 -18.87 23.31
CA SER A 995 7.39 -20.21 23.86
C SER A 995 5.90 -20.39 24.20
N LYS A 996 5.14 -19.29 24.31
CA LYS A 996 3.68 -19.33 24.48
C LYS A 996 2.95 -19.50 23.14
N ALA A 997 3.62 -19.25 22.01
CA ALA A 997 3.00 -19.35 20.69
C ALA A 997 2.68 -20.81 20.33
N GLU A 998 1.73 -21.00 19.41
CA GLU A 998 1.42 -22.33 18.92
C GLU A 998 2.61 -22.96 18.18
N PRO A 999 2.91 -24.25 18.38
CA PRO A 999 4.02 -24.94 17.73
C PRO A 999 3.95 -24.94 16.20
N THR A 1000 2.74 -24.94 15.65
CA THR A 1000 2.45 -24.85 14.21
C THR A 1000 2.92 -23.52 13.58
N LEU A 1001 3.10 -22.48 14.39
CA LEU A 1001 3.72 -21.24 13.93
C LEU A 1001 5.23 -21.38 13.78
N VAL A 1002 5.87 -22.42 14.32
CA VAL A 1002 7.32 -22.62 14.33
C VAL A 1002 8.04 -21.35 14.81
N PRO A 1003 7.87 -20.94 16.08
CA PRO A 1003 8.33 -19.64 16.58
C PRO A 1003 9.86 -19.43 16.55
N MET A 1004 10.65 -20.46 16.30
CA MET A 1004 12.11 -20.39 16.16
C MET A 1004 12.56 -19.86 14.78
N LEU A 1005 11.73 -20.06 13.76
CA LEU A 1005 12.00 -19.69 12.35
C LEU A 1005 11.32 -18.37 12.00
#